data_AF-A0A9J5WU57-F1
#
_entry.id   AF-A0A9J5WU57-F1
#
_cell.length_a   1.000
_cell.length_b   1.000
_cell.length_c   1.000
_cell.angle_alpha   90.00
_cell.angle_beta   90.00
_cell.angle_gamma   90.00
#
_symmetry.space_group_name_H-M   'P 1'
#
loop_
_entity.id
_entity.type
_entity.pdbx_description
1 polymer ?
#
loop_
_entity_poly.entity_id
_entity_poly.type
_entity_poly.pdbx_seq_one_letter_code
_entity_poly.pdbx_strand_id
1 'polypeptide(L)'
;MDIDLTPKLAKQVYGGDGGSYHAWCPNELPMLKEGNIGAGKLALTKNGFALPRYSDSAKVAYVLQGSGVAGIVLPEKDEKVVAIKKGDSIALPFGVVTWWYNKEDPELVVLFLGDTKTAHKAGSFTDMYLTGSNGIFTGFSTEFVSRAWDVEESVAKTLVSSQTAKGIVKLDAGFQMPEPKQANRDGMVLNCEEAPLDVDIKGGGRVVVLNTKNLPLVGEVGTGADLVRLNGSAMCSPGFSCDSALQVTYIVRGSGRVQVVGPDGKRILETHLKPGNLFIVPRFCVVSKIADPDGMDWFSIITTPNPKFTNLAGKVSPWKSLSPQVLQASFKVAPEVEKHFSSKRTAEENNPPEKLGTEKLEKVMAALRCLECDYPLIDSDFRNFCASHNMISVEDFLLHDLYVLVISTEQHHNSERLKEGITQVLTIINKQHQPWIDGQELLDDALQNKRFLPTGCRSMDTFLHGGLREGYLTELVGTSSSGKTQICLQAASAVAKSWGKIIFVDSGNSFSPKRVAQIVTQTSDLSAYEVDKTLQQVMKNIVCFSVFDIFTLFEVLHQLKNNLRSQKDEHIRMLIIDSISSLIAPILGGGAHGHALMLSAGFLLKRLAHEHDISILVTNHMVAGERGTSKPALGESWRSIPHVRLLLSKDHISNISSISVLRHPHMATGDRVEFELQ
;
A
#
# COMPACT_ATOMS: atom_id res chain seq x y z
N MET A 1 20.56 -8.29 17.33
CA MET A 1 20.50 -8.98 16.03
C MET A 1 21.92 -9.28 15.64
N ASP A 2 22.32 -10.55 15.70
CA ASP A 2 23.69 -10.99 15.35
C ASP A 2 23.75 -11.40 13.87
N ILE A 3 23.21 -10.55 12.98
CA ILE A 3 23.18 -10.83 11.55
C ILE A 3 24.35 -10.11 10.88
N ASP A 4 25.15 -10.83 10.09
CA ASP A 4 26.24 -10.24 9.32
C ASP A 4 25.68 -9.28 8.25
N LEU A 5 25.89 -7.97 8.47
CA LEU A 5 25.54 -6.89 7.54
C LEU A 5 26.72 -6.51 6.63
N THR A 6 27.84 -7.24 6.68
CA THR A 6 29.03 -6.91 5.91
C THR A 6 28.71 -6.94 4.41
N PRO A 7 29.03 -5.88 3.65
CA PRO A 7 28.77 -5.83 2.22
C PRO A 7 29.48 -6.96 1.47
N LYS A 8 28.82 -7.53 0.45
CA LYS A 8 29.38 -8.61 -0.38
C LYS A 8 29.38 -8.24 -1.86
N LEU A 9 30.22 -8.92 -2.63
CA LEU A 9 30.23 -8.87 -4.10
C LEU A 9 29.38 -10.01 -4.67
N ALA A 10 28.82 -9.81 -5.87
CA ALA A 10 28.15 -10.88 -6.60
C ALA A 10 29.18 -11.93 -7.07
N LYS A 11 28.72 -13.17 -7.21
CA LYS A 11 29.50 -14.27 -7.80
C LYS A 11 28.87 -14.73 -9.10
N GLN A 12 29.68 -15.13 -10.06
CA GLN A 12 29.20 -15.70 -11.30
C GLN A 12 28.48 -17.02 -11.01
N VAL A 13 27.24 -17.14 -11.50
CA VAL A 13 26.42 -18.35 -11.39
C VAL A 13 26.57 -19.21 -12.64
N TYR A 14 26.57 -18.58 -13.81
CA TYR A 14 26.82 -19.21 -15.11
C TYR A 14 27.24 -18.14 -16.14
N GLY A 15 27.80 -18.57 -17.27
CA GLY A 15 28.15 -17.69 -18.38
C GLY A 15 28.82 -18.43 -19.54
N GLY A 16 29.13 -17.70 -20.61
CA GLY A 16 29.81 -18.15 -21.82
C GLY A 16 30.16 -16.96 -22.72
N ASP A 17 30.39 -17.20 -24.00
CA ASP A 17 30.89 -16.16 -24.93
C ASP A 17 29.92 -14.98 -25.14
N GLY A 18 28.62 -15.21 -24.95
CA GLY A 18 27.57 -14.19 -24.99
C GLY A 18 27.49 -13.29 -23.77
N GLY A 19 28.08 -13.70 -22.64
CA GLY A 19 27.97 -12.97 -21.38
C GLY A 19 27.85 -13.88 -20.16
N SER A 20 27.51 -13.29 -19.02
CA SER A 20 27.44 -13.97 -17.73
C SER A 20 26.33 -13.44 -16.84
N TYR A 21 25.86 -14.29 -15.93
CA TYR A 21 24.94 -13.92 -14.87
C TYR A 21 25.59 -14.12 -13.51
N HIS A 22 25.47 -13.10 -12.67
CA HIS A 22 26.03 -13.06 -11.31
C HIS A 22 24.91 -12.87 -10.31
N ALA A 23 25.06 -13.42 -9.11
CA ALA A 23 24.09 -13.25 -8.03
C ALA A 23 24.79 -13.13 -6.68
N TRP A 24 24.10 -12.50 -5.72
CA TRP A 24 24.54 -12.53 -4.32
C TRP A 24 23.97 -13.77 -3.62
N CYS A 25 24.81 -14.45 -2.85
CA CYS A 25 24.45 -15.69 -2.20
C CYS A 25 23.81 -15.41 -0.83
N PRO A 26 22.58 -15.90 -0.56
CA PRO A 26 21.93 -15.70 0.74
C PRO A 26 22.65 -16.42 1.89
N ASN A 27 23.52 -17.40 1.61
CA ASN A 27 24.34 -18.03 2.65
C ASN A 27 25.52 -17.14 3.08
N GLU A 28 25.96 -16.22 2.23
CA GLU A 28 27.06 -15.28 2.52
C GLU A 28 26.55 -13.93 2.99
N LEU A 29 25.36 -13.52 2.54
CA LEU A 29 24.65 -12.34 3.00
C LEU A 29 23.26 -12.74 3.52
N PRO A 30 23.14 -13.22 4.78
CA PRO A 30 21.91 -13.77 5.34
C PRO A 30 20.70 -12.83 5.28
N MET A 31 20.95 -11.52 5.31
CA MET A 31 19.89 -10.50 5.15
C MET A 31 19.11 -10.59 3.84
N LEU A 32 19.66 -11.20 2.79
CA LEU A 32 18.89 -11.48 1.57
C LEU A 32 17.73 -12.43 1.89
N LYS A 33 17.99 -13.50 2.65
CA LYS A 33 16.96 -14.46 3.04
C LYS A 33 15.98 -13.86 4.05
N GLU A 34 16.49 -13.17 5.07
CA GLU A 34 15.62 -12.59 6.11
C GLU A 34 14.77 -11.43 5.60
N GLY A 35 15.34 -10.59 4.73
CA GLY A 35 14.64 -9.48 4.10
C GLY A 35 13.77 -9.87 2.91
N ASN A 36 13.79 -11.15 2.51
CA ASN A 36 13.21 -11.63 1.26
C ASN A 36 13.66 -10.81 0.04
N ILE A 37 14.95 -10.54 -0.08
CA ILE A 37 15.52 -9.74 -1.16
C ILE A 37 16.31 -10.62 -2.13
N GLY A 38 15.98 -10.53 -3.41
CA GLY A 38 16.80 -11.07 -4.50
C GLY A 38 17.71 -9.99 -5.08
N ALA A 39 18.93 -10.38 -5.41
CA ALA A 39 19.87 -9.52 -6.13
C ALA A 39 20.64 -10.32 -7.18
N GLY A 40 20.66 -9.80 -8.40
CA GLY A 40 21.32 -10.42 -9.55
C GLY A 40 21.90 -9.37 -10.50
N LYS A 41 22.84 -9.78 -11.36
CA LYS A 41 23.48 -8.91 -12.34
C LYS A 41 23.69 -9.68 -13.63
N LEU A 42 23.17 -9.16 -14.73
CA LEU A 42 23.39 -9.66 -16.07
C LEU A 42 24.47 -8.83 -16.76
N ALA A 43 25.43 -9.48 -17.39
CA ALA A 43 26.49 -8.85 -18.17
C ALA A 43 26.52 -9.50 -19.56
N LEU A 44 26.28 -8.71 -20.61
CA LEU A 44 26.21 -9.19 -22.00
C LEU A 44 27.30 -8.52 -22.83
N THR A 45 28.18 -9.33 -23.40
CA THR A 45 29.19 -8.86 -24.35
C THR A 45 28.50 -8.44 -25.66
N LYS A 46 29.22 -7.78 -26.59
CA LYS A 46 28.68 -7.44 -27.90
C LYS A 46 28.04 -8.66 -28.59
N ASN A 47 26.86 -8.52 -29.16
CA ASN A 47 26.03 -9.60 -29.71
C ASN A 47 25.60 -10.66 -28.68
N GLY A 48 25.71 -10.37 -27.39
CA GLY A 48 25.23 -11.21 -26.31
C GLY A 48 23.70 -11.14 -26.19
N PHE A 49 23.05 -12.29 -26.07
CA PHE A 49 21.60 -12.42 -25.95
C PHE A 49 21.23 -13.28 -24.76
N ALA A 50 20.52 -12.69 -23.79
CA ALA A 50 19.87 -13.42 -22.71
C ALA A 50 18.52 -13.95 -23.22
N LEU A 51 18.38 -15.27 -23.26
CA LEU A 51 17.21 -15.98 -23.74
C LEU A 51 15.94 -15.59 -22.97
N PRO A 52 14.74 -15.66 -23.60
CA PRO A 52 13.48 -15.37 -22.94
C PRO A 52 13.27 -16.20 -21.66
N ARG A 53 12.96 -15.50 -20.58
CA ARG A 53 12.73 -16.09 -19.26
C ARG A 53 11.68 -15.30 -18.48
N TYR A 54 10.93 -15.97 -17.63
CA TYR A 54 10.13 -15.32 -16.59
C TYR A 54 10.73 -15.59 -15.21
N SER A 55 10.37 -14.77 -14.24
CA SER A 55 10.90 -14.86 -12.87
C SER A 55 9.80 -15.03 -11.85
N ASP A 56 10.11 -15.77 -10.80
CA ASP A 56 9.28 -15.95 -9.59
C ASP A 56 9.24 -14.73 -8.65
N SER A 57 9.71 -13.57 -9.12
CA SER A 57 9.96 -12.41 -8.27
C SER A 57 9.73 -11.11 -9.03
N ALA A 58 9.04 -10.16 -8.39
CA ALA A 58 8.95 -8.79 -8.88
C ALA A 58 10.26 -8.06 -8.57
N LYS A 59 10.78 -7.28 -9.52
CA LYS A 59 12.10 -6.65 -9.42
C LYS A 59 12.21 -5.35 -10.19
N VAL A 60 13.19 -4.54 -9.82
CA VAL A 60 13.62 -3.36 -10.58
C VAL A 60 14.94 -3.71 -11.27
N ALA A 61 14.98 -3.49 -12.58
CA ALA A 61 16.20 -3.56 -13.37
C ALA A 61 16.82 -2.16 -13.48
N TYR A 62 18.12 -2.03 -13.27
CA TYR A 62 18.88 -0.79 -13.43
C TYR A 62 20.09 -1.03 -14.34
N VAL A 63 20.21 -0.25 -15.42
CA VAL A 63 21.33 -0.39 -16.36
C VAL A 63 22.56 0.33 -15.82
N LEU A 64 23.54 -0.44 -15.36
CA LEU A 64 24.79 0.05 -14.78
C LEU A 64 25.77 0.56 -15.84
N GLN A 65 25.80 -0.08 -17.02
CA GLN A 65 26.76 0.19 -18.07
C GLN A 65 26.20 -0.21 -19.43
N GLY A 66 26.63 0.51 -20.48
CA GLY A 66 26.36 0.16 -21.87
C GLY A 66 24.97 0.56 -22.34
N SER A 67 24.59 0.01 -23.49
CA SER A 67 23.27 0.18 -24.09
C SER A 67 22.86 -1.12 -24.80
N GLY A 68 21.58 -1.28 -25.08
CA GLY A 68 21.08 -2.48 -25.72
C GLY A 68 19.58 -2.42 -25.95
N VAL A 69 18.98 -3.60 -26.10
CA VAL A 69 17.56 -3.78 -26.36
C VAL A 69 17.00 -4.79 -25.36
N ALA A 70 15.82 -4.51 -24.83
CA ALA A 70 15.08 -5.45 -24.00
C ALA A 70 13.69 -5.67 -24.59
N GLY A 71 13.27 -6.93 -24.64
CA GLY A 71 11.87 -7.28 -24.86
C GLY A 71 11.21 -7.62 -23.54
N ILE A 72 10.02 -7.05 -23.34
CA ILE A 72 9.24 -7.18 -22.10
C ILE A 72 7.83 -7.59 -22.48
N VAL A 73 7.40 -8.76 -22.03
CA VAL A 73 6.04 -9.28 -22.23
C VAL A 73 5.37 -9.38 -20.86
N LEU A 74 4.49 -8.42 -20.58
CA LEU A 74 3.64 -8.45 -19.40
C LEU A 74 2.52 -9.49 -19.60
N PRO A 75 1.95 -10.07 -18.52
CA PRO A 75 0.80 -10.95 -18.64
C PRO A 75 -0.32 -10.32 -19.48
N GLU A 76 -0.85 -11.08 -20.44
CA GLU A 76 -1.97 -10.67 -21.32
C GLU A 76 -1.70 -9.45 -22.23
N LYS A 77 -0.43 -9.07 -22.44
CA LYS A 77 -0.06 -7.94 -23.30
C LYS A 77 0.91 -8.36 -24.40
N ASP A 78 0.93 -7.58 -25.48
CA ASP A 78 1.92 -7.70 -26.54
C ASP A 78 3.33 -7.40 -26.04
N GLU A 79 4.31 -7.92 -26.78
CA GLU A 79 5.72 -7.63 -26.56
C GLU A 79 6.03 -6.14 -26.72
N LYS A 80 6.68 -5.58 -25.70
CA LYS A 80 7.27 -4.24 -25.75
C LYS A 80 8.79 -4.35 -25.90
N VAL A 81 9.26 -4.04 -27.11
CA VAL A 81 10.69 -3.92 -27.41
C VAL A 81 11.15 -2.49 -27.16
N VAL A 82 12.08 -2.33 -26.22
CA VAL A 82 12.60 -1.03 -25.77
C VAL A 82 14.11 -0.96 -25.93
N ALA A 83 14.60 0.18 -26.41
CA ALA A 83 16.01 0.51 -26.30
C ALA A 83 16.31 0.77 -24.82
N ILE A 84 17.50 0.44 -24.35
CA ILE A 84 17.95 0.69 -22.98
C ILE A 84 19.38 1.22 -22.99
N LYS A 85 19.71 2.10 -22.04
CA LYS A 85 21.04 2.68 -21.86
C LYS A 85 21.35 2.87 -20.38
N LYS A 86 22.63 3.08 -20.06
CA LYS A 86 23.08 3.42 -18.71
C LYS A 86 22.16 4.44 -18.03
N GLY A 87 21.82 4.17 -16.77
CA GLY A 87 20.93 4.99 -15.96
C GLY A 87 19.45 4.62 -16.09
N ASP A 88 19.07 3.83 -17.09
CA ASP A 88 17.68 3.37 -17.25
C ASP A 88 17.27 2.42 -16.11
N SER A 89 16.11 2.69 -15.54
CA SER A 89 15.40 1.84 -14.58
C SER A 89 14.11 1.31 -15.19
N ILE A 90 13.81 0.03 -14.95
CA ILE A 90 12.62 -0.66 -15.44
C ILE A 90 12.00 -1.45 -14.29
N ALA A 91 10.72 -1.24 -14.04
CA ALA A 91 9.95 -2.02 -13.06
C ALA A 91 9.40 -3.27 -13.76
N LEU A 92 9.74 -4.45 -13.23
CA LEU A 92 9.42 -5.77 -13.78
C LEU A 92 8.49 -6.52 -12.81
N PRO A 93 7.16 -6.54 -13.06
CA PRO A 93 6.19 -7.25 -12.23
C PRO A 93 6.43 -8.75 -12.17
N PHE A 94 5.80 -9.43 -11.20
CA PHE A 94 5.86 -10.88 -11.06
C PHE A 94 5.37 -11.59 -12.33
N GLY A 95 6.07 -12.64 -12.77
CA GLY A 95 5.67 -13.45 -13.93
C GLY A 95 5.95 -12.82 -15.30
N VAL A 96 6.53 -11.61 -15.36
CA VAL A 96 6.92 -10.97 -16.64
C VAL A 96 7.97 -11.80 -17.38
N VAL A 97 7.77 -11.99 -18.69
CA VAL A 97 8.79 -12.59 -19.56
C VAL A 97 9.69 -11.48 -20.09
N THR A 98 11.01 -11.67 -19.99
CA THR A 98 12.00 -10.73 -20.54
C THR A 98 13.08 -11.43 -21.33
N TRP A 99 13.64 -10.74 -22.31
CA TRP A 99 14.90 -11.06 -22.96
C TRP A 99 15.73 -9.79 -23.13
N TRP A 100 17.06 -9.95 -23.24
CA TRP A 100 17.99 -8.82 -23.25
C TRP A 100 19.05 -9.04 -24.31
N TYR A 101 19.39 -8.00 -25.07
CA TYR A 101 20.35 -8.07 -26.15
C TYR A 101 21.30 -6.89 -26.11
N ASN A 102 22.59 -7.17 -26.26
CA ASN A 102 23.59 -6.14 -26.47
C ASN A 102 24.07 -6.17 -27.93
N LYS A 103 23.84 -5.09 -28.67
CA LYS A 103 24.24 -4.96 -30.08
C LYS A 103 25.67 -4.41 -30.25
N GLU A 104 26.19 -3.72 -29.24
CA GLU A 104 27.35 -2.84 -29.40
C GLU A 104 28.38 -3.03 -28.27
N ASP A 105 29.54 -2.41 -28.41
CA ASP A 105 30.47 -2.22 -27.29
C ASP A 105 30.14 -0.88 -26.61
N PRO A 106 30.35 -0.71 -25.28
CA PRO A 106 30.89 -1.69 -24.33
C PRO A 106 29.87 -2.73 -23.87
N GLU A 107 30.29 -3.64 -22.98
CA GLU A 107 29.41 -4.62 -22.32
C GLU A 107 28.18 -3.95 -21.68
N LEU A 108 27.00 -4.53 -21.92
CA LEU A 108 25.74 -4.15 -21.27
C LEU A 108 25.67 -4.83 -19.91
N VAL A 109 25.57 -4.05 -18.83
CA VAL A 109 25.47 -4.57 -17.47
C VAL A 109 24.17 -4.08 -16.83
N VAL A 110 23.31 -5.01 -16.43
CA VAL A 110 22.00 -4.76 -15.82
C VAL A 110 21.94 -5.36 -14.42
N LEU A 111 21.69 -4.52 -13.43
CA LEU A 111 21.45 -4.90 -12.04
C LEU A 111 19.97 -5.22 -11.85
N PHE A 112 19.65 -6.30 -11.15
CA PHE A 112 18.30 -6.65 -10.74
C PHE A 112 18.24 -6.70 -9.21
N LEU A 113 17.34 -5.92 -8.62
CA LEU A 113 17.05 -5.95 -7.19
C LEU A 113 15.53 -6.10 -7.02
N GLY A 114 15.07 -6.95 -6.11
CA GLY A 114 13.63 -7.19 -6.00
C GLY A 114 13.22 -8.01 -4.80
N ASP A 115 11.91 -8.16 -4.65
CA ASP A 115 11.28 -8.92 -3.57
C ASP A 115 11.17 -10.40 -3.97
N THR A 116 11.58 -11.28 -3.06
CA THR A 116 11.55 -12.74 -3.18
C THR A 116 10.62 -13.40 -2.15
N LYS A 117 9.70 -12.64 -1.55
CA LYS A 117 8.74 -13.13 -0.55
C LYS A 117 7.83 -14.22 -1.11
N THR A 118 7.54 -14.15 -2.42
CA THR A 118 6.77 -15.15 -3.16
C THR A 118 7.65 -16.08 -3.98
N ALA A 119 8.97 -15.94 -3.91
CA ALA A 119 9.91 -16.73 -4.70
C ALA A 119 10.00 -18.18 -4.19
N HIS A 120 10.43 -19.09 -5.06
CA HIS A 120 10.70 -20.48 -4.67
C HIS A 120 11.82 -20.59 -3.62
N LYS A 121 12.75 -19.63 -3.63
CA LYS A 121 13.88 -19.57 -2.70
C LYS A 121 13.98 -18.18 -2.09
N ALA A 122 13.67 -18.05 -0.81
CA ALA A 122 13.83 -16.79 -0.09
C ALA A 122 15.27 -16.27 -0.21
N GLY A 123 15.41 -15.01 -0.62
CA GLY A 123 16.70 -14.35 -0.81
C GLY A 123 17.39 -14.63 -2.15
N SER A 124 16.70 -15.24 -3.12
CA SER A 124 17.27 -15.52 -4.45
C SER A 124 16.19 -15.52 -5.52
N PHE A 125 16.51 -14.99 -6.70
CA PHE A 125 15.65 -15.14 -7.87
C PHE A 125 15.72 -16.56 -8.41
N THR A 126 14.56 -17.12 -8.77
CA THR A 126 14.48 -18.27 -9.67
C THR A 126 13.99 -17.78 -11.02
N ASP A 127 14.86 -17.88 -12.02
CA ASP A 127 14.51 -17.57 -13.40
C ASP A 127 14.18 -18.87 -14.15
N MET A 128 13.01 -18.91 -14.76
CA MET A 128 12.49 -20.02 -15.55
C MET A 128 12.66 -19.69 -17.04
N TYR A 129 13.56 -20.42 -17.70
CA TYR A 129 13.88 -20.22 -19.12
C TYR A 129 12.83 -20.89 -19.99
N LEU A 130 12.42 -20.24 -21.08
CA LEU A 130 11.49 -20.85 -22.02
C LEU A 130 12.20 -21.83 -22.95
N THR A 131 13.44 -21.52 -23.34
CA THR A 131 14.27 -22.29 -24.28
C THR A 131 15.69 -22.48 -23.74
N GLY A 132 16.53 -23.23 -24.46
CA GLY A 132 17.87 -23.61 -24.02
C GLY A 132 17.90 -24.95 -23.30
N SER A 133 19.10 -25.40 -22.90
CA SER A 133 19.30 -26.72 -22.29
C SER A 133 18.63 -26.93 -20.93
N ASN A 134 18.23 -25.83 -20.27
CA ASN A 134 17.45 -25.83 -19.04
C ASN A 134 16.07 -25.14 -19.23
N GLY A 135 15.60 -25.05 -20.47
CA GLY A 135 14.35 -24.40 -20.82
C GLY A 135 13.14 -25.31 -20.63
N ILE A 136 11.97 -24.72 -20.40
CA ILE A 136 10.72 -25.48 -20.20
C ILE A 136 10.37 -26.34 -21.41
N PHE A 137 10.63 -25.86 -22.64
CA PHE A 137 10.44 -26.66 -23.85
C PHE A 137 11.24 -27.97 -23.82
N THR A 138 12.45 -27.98 -23.25
CA THR A 138 13.26 -29.20 -23.09
C THR A 138 12.76 -30.18 -22.06
N GLY A 139 11.88 -29.74 -21.15
CA GLY A 139 11.25 -30.62 -20.16
C GLY A 139 10.09 -31.45 -20.73
N PHE A 140 9.48 -31.02 -21.84
CA PHE A 140 8.38 -31.73 -22.48
C PHE A 140 8.89 -32.71 -23.54
N SER A 141 8.19 -33.84 -23.69
CA SER A 141 8.41 -34.73 -24.84
C SER A 141 8.05 -34.03 -26.16
N THR A 142 8.68 -34.46 -27.26
CA THR A 142 8.41 -33.94 -28.61
C THR A 142 6.93 -34.12 -29.00
N GLU A 143 6.31 -35.21 -28.58
CA GLU A 143 4.87 -35.47 -28.79
C GLU A 143 3.98 -34.39 -28.12
N PHE A 144 4.28 -34.03 -26.88
CA PHE A 144 3.52 -32.99 -26.17
C PHE A 144 3.69 -31.61 -26.81
N VAL A 145 4.92 -31.26 -27.21
CA VAL A 145 5.18 -29.99 -27.90
C VAL A 145 4.49 -29.97 -29.27
N SER A 146 4.58 -31.06 -30.04
CA SER A 146 3.92 -31.20 -31.33
C SER A 146 2.40 -30.98 -31.23
N ARG A 147 1.74 -31.61 -30.25
CA ARG A 147 0.29 -31.43 -30.06
C ARG A 147 -0.10 -30.07 -29.51
N ALA A 148 0.64 -29.53 -28.54
CA ALA A 148 0.27 -28.28 -27.90
C ALA A 148 0.42 -27.06 -28.82
N TRP A 149 1.39 -27.10 -29.75
CA TRP A 149 1.65 -26.02 -30.71
C TRP A 149 1.20 -26.34 -32.13
N ASP A 150 0.55 -27.49 -32.35
CA ASP A 150 0.07 -27.95 -33.67
C ASP A 150 1.14 -27.92 -34.76
N VAL A 151 2.28 -28.56 -34.48
CA VAL A 151 3.43 -28.66 -35.41
C VAL A 151 3.84 -30.10 -35.64
N GLU A 152 4.47 -30.38 -36.78
CA GLU A 152 5.05 -31.70 -37.06
C GLU A 152 6.09 -32.09 -35.99
N GLU A 153 6.19 -33.39 -35.70
CA GLU A 153 7.12 -33.90 -34.69
C GLU A 153 8.59 -33.61 -35.03
N SER A 154 8.94 -33.58 -36.32
CA SER A 154 10.25 -33.17 -36.81
C SER A 154 10.60 -31.73 -36.41
N VAL A 155 9.63 -30.82 -36.52
CA VAL A 155 9.74 -29.41 -36.13
C VAL A 155 9.81 -29.29 -34.61
N ALA A 156 8.94 -30.00 -33.87
CA ALA A 156 8.98 -30.03 -32.41
C ALA A 156 10.35 -30.50 -31.88
N LYS A 157 10.93 -31.54 -32.48
CA LYS A 157 12.27 -32.04 -32.14
C LYS A 157 13.35 -30.99 -32.36
N THR A 158 13.31 -30.26 -33.47
CA THR A 158 14.23 -29.14 -33.74
C THR A 158 14.06 -28.04 -32.68
N LEU A 159 12.83 -27.58 -32.42
CA LEU A 159 12.56 -26.53 -31.43
C LEU A 159 13.08 -26.87 -30.03
N VAL A 160 12.95 -28.13 -29.63
CA VAL A 160 13.37 -28.60 -28.31
C VAL A 160 14.89 -28.78 -28.22
N SER A 161 15.56 -29.23 -29.29
CA SER A 161 16.96 -29.66 -29.21
C SER A 161 18.00 -28.67 -29.76
N SER A 162 17.61 -27.70 -30.60
CA SER A 162 18.56 -26.87 -31.35
C SER A 162 19.37 -25.90 -30.48
N GLN A 163 18.79 -25.35 -29.41
CA GLN A 163 19.49 -24.42 -28.52
C GLN A 163 20.03 -25.16 -27.30
N THR A 164 21.33 -25.41 -27.27
CA THR A 164 22.00 -26.19 -26.21
C THR A 164 22.61 -25.32 -25.11
N ALA A 165 22.70 -24.01 -25.31
CA ALA A 165 23.24 -23.11 -24.30
C ALA A 165 22.28 -22.90 -23.12
N LYS A 166 22.85 -22.43 -22.00
CA LYS A 166 22.14 -22.16 -20.76
C LYS A 166 21.89 -20.67 -20.60
N GLY A 167 20.70 -20.21 -20.94
CA GLY A 167 20.18 -18.87 -20.63
C GLY A 167 20.82 -17.67 -21.34
N ILE A 168 22.10 -17.69 -21.69
CA ILE A 168 22.79 -16.61 -22.43
C ILE A 168 23.55 -17.22 -23.61
N VAL A 169 23.45 -16.59 -24.78
CA VAL A 169 24.09 -17.01 -26.03
C VAL A 169 24.79 -15.86 -26.73
N LYS A 170 25.73 -16.20 -27.61
CA LYS A 170 26.33 -15.27 -28.56
C LYS A 170 25.59 -15.39 -29.89
N LEU A 171 25.09 -14.28 -30.42
CA LEU A 171 24.49 -14.25 -31.75
C LEU A 171 25.55 -13.91 -32.81
N ASP A 172 25.32 -14.41 -34.01
CA ASP A 172 26.13 -14.04 -35.18
C ASP A 172 25.95 -12.54 -35.48
N ALA A 173 27.00 -11.89 -35.97
CA ALA A 173 27.01 -10.44 -36.18
C ALA A 173 25.94 -9.94 -37.17
N GLY A 174 25.43 -10.82 -38.04
CA GLY A 174 24.36 -10.51 -39.00
C GLY A 174 22.94 -10.82 -38.50
N PHE A 175 22.77 -11.36 -37.29
CA PHE A 175 21.46 -11.73 -36.78
C PHE A 175 20.63 -10.48 -36.47
N GLN A 176 19.42 -10.40 -37.04
CA GLN A 176 18.52 -9.25 -36.84
C GLN A 176 17.59 -9.49 -35.66
N MET A 177 17.77 -8.71 -34.60
CA MET A 177 16.85 -8.65 -33.47
C MET A 177 15.75 -7.61 -33.73
N PRO A 178 14.57 -7.73 -33.07
CA PRO A 178 13.52 -6.74 -33.16
C PRO A 178 14.02 -5.33 -32.82
N GLU A 179 13.68 -4.35 -33.67
CA GLU A 179 14.08 -2.96 -33.46
C GLU A 179 13.18 -2.27 -32.42
N PRO A 180 13.76 -1.51 -31.47
CA PRO A 180 13.01 -0.87 -30.40
C PRO A 180 12.14 0.29 -30.90
N LYS A 181 10.99 0.49 -30.24
CA LYS A 181 10.08 1.61 -30.54
C LYS A 181 10.11 2.63 -29.41
N GLN A 182 10.22 3.92 -29.73
CA GLN A 182 10.25 4.97 -28.71
C GLN A 182 8.98 4.98 -27.84
N ALA A 183 7.80 4.80 -28.45
CA ALA A 183 6.52 4.73 -27.74
C ALA A 183 6.45 3.58 -26.71
N ASN A 184 7.27 2.53 -26.86
CA ASN A 184 7.33 1.44 -25.88
C ASN A 184 8.09 1.83 -24.61
N ARG A 185 8.91 2.89 -24.64
CA ARG A 185 9.63 3.39 -23.46
C ARG A 185 8.71 4.15 -22.50
N ASP A 186 7.68 4.81 -23.02
CA ASP A 186 6.78 5.67 -22.22
C ASP A 186 6.07 4.86 -21.13
N GLY A 187 6.26 5.29 -19.87
CA GLY A 187 5.74 4.61 -18.68
C GLY A 187 6.40 3.26 -18.34
N MET A 188 7.39 2.81 -19.12
CA MET A 188 8.12 1.54 -18.93
C MET A 188 9.56 1.76 -18.46
N VAL A 189 10.22 2.83 -18.94
CA VAL A 189 11.62 3.11 -18.67
C VAL A 189 11.78 4.54 -18.15
N LEU A 190 12.47 4.70 -17.02
CA LEU A 190 12.90 6.01 -16.52
C LEU A 190 14.42 6.05 -16.42
N ASN A 191 15.07 7.04 -17.04
CA ASN A 191 16.51 7.22 -16.85
C ASN A 191 16.79 8.04 -15.58
N CYS A 192 17.34 7.40 -14.55
CA CYS A 192 17.61 8.04 -13.26
C CYS A 192 18.77 9.03 -13.30
N GLU A 193 19.67 8.94 -14.28
CA GLU A 193 20.76 9.92 -14.42
C GLU A 193 20.28 11.24 -15.05
N GLU A 194 19.21 11.17 -15.86
CA GLU A 194 18.62 12.27 -16.64
C GLU A 194 17.30 12.82 -16.06
N ALA A 195 16.62 12.07 -15.19
CA ALA A 195 15.35 12.47 -14.59
C ALA A 195 15.48 13.73 -13.71
N PRO A 196 14.38 14.49 -13.52
CA PRO A 196 14.34 15.61 -12.59
C PRO A 196 14.81 15.19 -11.20
N LEU A 197 15.66 16.01 -10.59
CA LEU A 197 16.21 15.75 -9.26
C LEU A 197 15.16 16.01 -8.18
N ASP A 198 14.96 15.04 -7.28
CA ASP A 198 14.15 15.23 -6.07
C ASP A 198 14.90 16.03 -5.01
N VAL A 199 16.23 15.86 -4.97
CA VAL A 199 17.14 16.62 -4.10
C VAL A 199 18.36 17.02 -4.89
N ASP A 200 18.74 18.30 -4.83
CA ASP A 200 20.01 18.81 -5.36
C ASP A 200 20.63 19.77 -4.34
N ILE A 201 21.67 19.32 -3.65
CA ILE A 201 22.44 20.11 -2.69
C ILE A 201 23.79 20.43 -3.32
N LYS A 202 24.02 21.71 -3.63
CA LYS A 202 25.27 22.20 -4.20
C LYS A 202 26.46 21.81 -3.32
N GLY A 203 27.44 21.10 -3.89
CA GLY A 203 28.61 20.59 -3.16
C GLY A 203 28.31 19.40 -2.24
N GLY A 204 27.06 19.01 -2.06
CA GLY A 204 26.63 17.85 -1.26
C GLY A 204 26.33 16.63 -2.13
N GLY A 205 25.17 16.58 -2.76
CA GLY A 205 24.76 15.46 -3.58
C GLY A 205 23.40 15.63 -4.24
N ARG A 206 23.08 14.67 -5.12
CA ARG A 206 21.87 14.64 -5.95
C ARG A 206 21.11 13.34 -5.71
N VAL A 207 19.78 13.43 -5.68
CA VAL A 207 18.90 12.26 -5.51
C VAL A 207 17.82 12.27 -6.58
N VAL A 208 17.56 11.11 -7.15
CA VAL A 208 16.37 10.80 -7.94
C VAL A 208 15.67 9.61 -7.30
N VAL A 209 14.36 9.70 -7.09
CA VAL A 209 13.53 8.65 -6.49
C VAL A 209 12.61 8.07 -7.55
N LEU A 210 12.69 6.76 -7.76
CA LEU A 210 11.75 5.98 -8.55
C LEU A 210 10.50 5.69 -7.72
N ASN A 211 9.33 6.14 -8.18
CA ASN A 211 8.06 5.96 -7.50
C ASN A 211 6.89 5.87 -8.49
N THR A 212 5.68 5.66 -7.97
CA THR A 212 4.47 5.49 -8.80
C THR A 212 4.14 6.68 -9.71
N LYS A 213 4.67 7.88 -9.45
CA LYS A 213 4.40 9.09 -10.25
C LYS A 213 5.25 9.14 -11.51
N ASN A 214 6.51 8.71 -11.46
CA ASN A 214 7.43 8.77 -12.60
C ASN A 214 7.58 7.42 -13.32
N LEU A 215 7.25 6.31 -12.67
CA LEU A 215 7.22 4.98 -13.28
C LEU A 215 6.03 4.17 -12.74
N PRO A 216 4.86 4.19 -13.40
CA PRO A 216 3.62 3.60 -12.87
C PRO A 216 3.71 2.13 -12.45
N LEU A 217 4.48 1.31 -13.18
CA LEU A 217 4.70 -0.11 -12.89
C LEU A 217 5.39 -0.36 -11.53
N VAL A 218 6.01 0.66 -10.92
CA VAL A 218 6.51 0.58 -9.53
C VAL A 218 5.38 0.23 -8.55
N GLY A 219 4.14 0.65 -8.84
CA GLY A 219 2.97 0.31 -8.04
C GLY A 219 2.67 -1.19 -8.05
N GLU A 220 2.82 -1.84 -9.22
CA GLU A 220 2.63 -3.29 -9.38
C GLU A 220 3.80 -4.09 -8.79
N VAL A 221 5.03 -3.59 -8.92
CA VAL A 221 6.23 -4.21 -8.33
C VAL A 221 6.25 -4.06 -6.79
N GLY A 222 5.59 -3.04 -6.25
CA GLY A 222 5.54 -2.76 -4.81
C GLY A 222 6.86 -2.24 -4.22
N THR A 223 7.85 -1.97 -5.06
CA THR A 223 9.22 -1.60 -4.65
C THR A 223 9.69 -0.38 -5.43
N GLY A 224 9.88 0.74 -4.75
CA GLY A 224 10.49 1.95 -5.27
C GLY A 224 12.01 1.86 -5.25
N ALA A 225 12.67 2.85 -5.82
CA ALA A 225 14.12 2.88 -5.89
C ALA A 225 14.67 4.29 -5.73
N ASP A 226 15.97 4.42 -5.50
CA ASP A 226 16.68 5.69 -5.54
C ASP A 226 18.01 5.57 -6.28
N LEU A 227 18.41 6.65 -6.95
CA LEU A 227 19.79 6.89 -7.37
C LEU A 227 20.30 8.09 -6.59
N VAL A 228 21.35 7.88 -5.80
CA VAL A 228 22.01 8.94 -5.04
C VAL A 228 23.43 9.10 -5.55
N ARG A 229 23.83 10.36 -5.77
CA ARG A 229 25.16 10.77 -6.20
C ARG A 229 25.74 11.77 -5.21
N LEU A 230 26.65 11.32 -4.34
CA LEU A 230 27.36 12.19 -3.39
C LEU A 230 28.64 12.73 -4.01
N ASN A 231 28.87 14.02 -3.84
CA ASN A 231 30.13 14.65 -4.20
C ASN A 231 31.26 14.22 -3.24
N GLY A 232 32.49 14.50 -3.65
CA GLY A 232 33.68 14.21 -2.87
C GLY A 232 33.62 14.75 -1.43
N SER A 233 33.93 13.92 -0.45
CA SER A 233 33.89 14.25 0.99
C SER A 233 32.51 14.66 1.54
N ALA A 234 31.45 14.60 0.73
CA ALA A 234 30.10 14.93 1.19
C ALA A 234 29.50 13.79 2.04
N MET A 235 28.58 14.16 2.93
CA MET A 235 27.86 13.23 3.79
C MET A 235 26.38 13.17 3.40
N CYS A 236 25.84 11.96 3.28
CA CYS A 236 24.42 11.74 3.44
C CYS A 236 24.10 11.73 4.93
N SER A 237 23.30 12.71 5.37
CA SER A 237 22.95 12.87 6.79
C SER A 237 22.38 11.58 7.39
N PRO A 238 22.59 11.32 8.70
CA PRO A 238 22.00 10.15 9.34
C PRO A 238 20.48 10.16 9.17
N GLY A 239 19.92 9.09 8.62
CA GLY A 239 18.50 9.01 8.32
C GLY A 239 17.98 7.59 8.33
N PHE A 240 16.66 7.45 8.31
CA PHE A 240 15.97 6.17 8.26
C PHE A 240 14.71 6.28 7.39
N SER A 241 14.23 5.15 6.89
CA SER A 241 12.94 5.09 6.17
C SER A 241 11.78 5.09 7.18
N CYS A 242 10.80 5.97 6.96
CA CYS A 242 9.68 6.16 7.89
C CYS A 242 8.61 5.08 7.80
N ASP A 243 8.59 4.34 6.69
CA ASP A 243 7.61 3.32 6.37
C ASP A 243 8.07 1.90 6.73
N SER A 244 9.05 1.78 7.61
CA SER A 244 9.62 0.49 8.04
C SER A 244 10.16 -0.32 6.86
N ALA A 245 10.62 0.32 5.78
CA ALA A 245 11.10 -0.39 4.62
C ALA A 245 12.56 -0.84 4.79
N LEU A 246 12.89 -1.99 4.21
CA LEU A 246 14.27 -2.41 3.96
C LEU A 246 14.84 -1.59 2.81
N GLN A 247 16.07 -1.10 2.98
CA GLN A 247 16.84 -0.44 1.91
C GLN A 247 17.97 -1.37 1.48
N VAL A 248 18.00 -1.71 0.19
CA VAL A 248 19.02 -2.58 -0.41
C VAL A 248 19.81 -1.72 -1.38
N THR A 249 21.05 -1.40 -1.02
CA THR A 249 21.89 -0.45 -1.75
C THR A 249 23.02 -1.18 -2.47
N TYR A 250 23.16 -0.91 -3.77
CA TYR A 250 24.30 -1.31 -4.60
C TYR A 250 25.17 -0.11 -4.94
N ILE A 251 26.47 -0.20 -4.69
CA ILE A 251 27.43 0.88 -4.98
C ILE A 251 27.83 0.83 -6.45
N VAL A 252 27.47 1.89 -7.18
CA VAL A 252 27.67 2.00 -8.63
C VAL A 252 29.08 2.50 -8.94
N ARG A 253 29.53 3.55 -8.25
CA ARG A 253 30.82 4.21 -8.49
C ARG A 253 31.34 4.87 -7.21
N GLY A 254 32.66 5.07 -7.15
CA GLY A 254 33.31 5.75 -6.04
C GLY A 254 33.35 4.89 -4.78
N SER A 255 33.67 5.51 -3.66
CA SER A 255 33.83 4.83 -2.38
C SER A 255 33.51 5.74 -1.20
N GLY A 256 33.32 5.16 -0.03
CA GLY A 256 32.99 5.93 1.15
C GLY A 256 32.80 5.09 2.40
N ARG A 257 32.70 5.72 3.55
CA ARG A 257 32.43 5.05 4.84
C ARG A 257 30.95 5.06 5.13
N VAL A 258 30.45 3.97 5.69
CA VAL A 258 29.06 3.84 6.14
C VAL A 258 29.02 3.43 7.60
N GLN A 259 28.04 3.97 8.31
CA GLN A 259 27.66 3.51 9.65
C GLN A 259 26.18 3.20 9.70
N VAL A 260 25.84 2.14 10.43
CA VAL A 260 24.46 1.72 10.70
C VAL A 260 24.27 1.59 12.20
N VAL A 261 23.22 2.23 12.71
CA VAL A 261 22.82 2.18 14.11
C VAL A 261 21.49 1.45 14.20
N GLY A 262 21.45 0.42 15.05
CA GLY A 262 20.27 -0.38 15.31
C GLY A 262 19.22 0.34 16.16
N PRO A 263 18.01 -0.24 16.28
CA PRO A 263 16.92 0.34 17.06
C PRO A 263 17.21 0.42 18.57
N ASP A 264 18.20 -0.34 19.06
CA ASP A 264 18.70 -0.27 20.43
C ASP A 264 19.74 0.86 20.64
N GLY A 265 19.98 1.68 19.61
CA GLY A 265 20.95 2.77 19.62
C GLY A 265 22.41 2.33 19.49
N LYS A 266 22.69 1.04 19.30
CA LYS A 266 24.05 0.54 19.14
C LYS A 266 24.46 0.54 17.67
N ARG A 267 25.74 0.82 17.42
CA ARG A 267 26.33 0.69 16.08
C ARG A 267 26.44 -0.79 15.72
N ILE A 268 25.70 -1.20 14.69
CA ILE A 268 25.65 -2.59 14.23
C ILE A 268 26.53 -2.83 13.00
N LEU A 269 26.92 -1.77 12.29
CA LEU A 269 27.90 -1.84 11.20
C LEU A 269 28.70 -0.54 11.11
N GLU A 270 30.00 -0.69 10.87
CA GLU A 270 30.87 0.36 10.35
C GLU A 270 31.84 -0.26 9.36
N THR A 271 31.82 0.23 8.12
CA THR A 271 32.66 -0.34 7.07
C THR A 271 32.92 0.65 5.95
N HIS A 272 33.75 0.24 5.01
CA HIS A 272 34.09 1.00 3.82
C HIS A 272 33.45 0.34 2.59
N LEU A 273 32.70 1.14 1.84
CA LEU A 273 31.95 0.74 0.66
C LEU A 273 32.75 1.04 -0.61
N LYS A 274 32.74 0.09 -1.54
CA LYS A 274 33.42 0.17 -2.85
C LYS A 274 32.46 -0.25 -3.97
N PRO A 275 32.76 0.08 -5.25
CA PRO A 275 31.90 -0.29 -6.37
C PRO A 275 31.66 -1.80 -6.41
N GLY A 276 30.43 -2.20 -6.71
CA GLY A 276 30.01 -3.60 -6.72
C GLY A 276 29.55 -4.16 -5.38
N ASN A 277 29.77 -3.46 -4.26
CA ASN A 277 29.26 -3.89 -2.97
C ASN A 277 27.73 -3.78 -2.93
N LEU A 278 27.08 -4.86 -2.47
CA LEU A 278 25.68 -4.84 -2.06
C LEU A 278 25.62 -4.79 -0.54
N PHE A 279 24.87 -3.83 -0.03
CA PHE A 279 24.75 -3.52 1.38
C PHE A 279 23.27 -3.31 1.72
N ILE A 280 22.79 -3.90 2.82
CA ILE A 280 21.38 -3.91 3.21
C ILE A 280 21.23 -3.21 4.56
N VAL A 281 20.37 -2.19 4.60
CA VAL A 281 19.97 -1.51 5.84
C VAL A 281 18.66 -2.13 6.33
N PRO A 282 18.65 -2.76 7.52
CA PRO A 282 17.44 -3.30 8.11
C PRO A 282 16.42 -2.20 8.46
N ARG A 283 15.15 -2.62 8.63
CA ARG A 283 14.05 -1.72 8.99
C ARG A 283 14.37 -0.93 10.27
N PHE A 284 14.01 0.36 10.28
CA PHE A 284 14.22 1.29 11.40
C PHE A 284 15.67 1.53 11.83
N CYS A 285 16.66 0.96 11.14
CA CYS A 285 18.05 1.29 11.40
C CYS A 285 18.37 2.66 10.80
N VAL A 286 19.16 3.44 11.54
CA VAL A 286 19.66 4.73 11.08
C VAL A 286 20.95 4.48 10.31
N VAL A 287 21.03 5.00 9.08
CA VAL A 287 22.22 4.89 8.23
C VAL A 287 22.77 6.27 7.90
N SER A 288 24.09 6.38 7.90
CA SER A 288 24.83 7.56 7.43
C SER A 288 26.00 7.13 6.55
N LYS A 289 26.29 7.92 5.53
CA LYS A 289 27.32 7.62 4.52
C LYS A 289 28.17 8.87 4.28
N ILE A 290 29.49 8.72 4.27
CA ILE A 290 30.44 9.78 3.92
C ILE A 290 31.20 9.31 2.69
N ALA A 291 31.14 10.07 1.60
CA ALA A 291 31.91 9.78 0.41
C ALA A 291 33.39 10.10 0.62
N ASP A 292 34.26 9.35 -0.04
CA ASP A 292 35.67 9.70 -0.19
C ASP A 292 35.84 10.93 -1.11
N PRO A 293 37.05 11.49 -1.27
CA PRO A 293 37.28 12.66 -2.12
C PRO A 293 36.80 12.53 -3.57
N ASP A 294 36.73 11.31 -4.12
CA ASP A 294 36.29 11.07 -5.51
C ASP A 294 34.75 10.96 -5.65
N GLY A 295 34.01 11.04 -4.54
CA GLY A 295 32.56 10.92 -4.51
C GLY A 295 32.08 9.46 -4.40
N MET A 296 30.76 9.29 -4.30
CA MET A 296 30.14 7.97 -4.19
C MET A 296 28.71 7.97 -4.76
N ASP A 297 28.45 7.04 -5.67
CA ASP A 297 27.15 6.87 -6.31
C ASP A 297 26.57 5.49 -5.98
N TRP A 298 25.28 5.42 -5.67
CA TRP A 298 24.62 4.15 -5.42
C TRP A 298 23.17 4.14 -5.91
N PHE A 299 22.73 2.94 -6.26
CA PHE A 299 21.33 2.65 -6.58
C PHE A 299 20.76 1.79 -5.47
N SER A 300 19.59 2.14 -4.94
CA SER A 300 18.90 1.31 -3.95
C SER A 300 17.50 0.95 -4.37
N ILE A 301 17.03 -0.21 -3.93
CA ILE A 301 15.60 -0.46 -3.83
C ILE A 301 15.12 -0.26 -2.39
N ILE A 302 13.88 0.18 -2.26
CA ILE A 302 13.18 0.33 -0.99
C ILE A 302 11.88 -0.45 -1.12
N THR A 303 11.61 -1.33 -0.15
CA THR A 303 10.46 -2.28 -0.14
C THR A 303 9.10 -1.61 0.11
N THR A 304 8.83 -0.55 -0.65
CA THR A 304 7.66 0.33 -0.63
C THR A 304 7.61 1.08 -1.98
N PRO A 305 6.44 1.24 -2.63
CA PRO A 305 6.36 1.87 -3.93
C PRO A 305 6.58 3.40 -3.90
N ASN A 306 6.51 4.03 -2.72
CA ASN A 306 6.65 5.48 -2.55
C ASN A 306 7.57 5.80 -1.35
N PRO A 307 8.89 5.66 -1.50
CA PRO A 307 9.86 5.78 -0.41
C PRO A 307 9.81 7.14 0.28
N LYS A 308 9.80 7.13 1.62
CA LYS A 308 9.91 8.34 2.45
C LYS A 308 11.02 8.19 3.48
N PHE A 309 11.90 9.19 3.51
CA PHE A 309 13.05 9.23 4.41
C PHE A 309 12.93 10.41 5.38
N THR A 310 13.38 10.22 6.61
CA THR A 310 13.62 11.31 7.56
C THR A 310 15.11 11.38 7.88
N ASN A 311 15.65 12.60 7.82
CA ASN A 311 17.03 12.88 8.21
C ASN A 311 17.06 13.42 9.65
N LEU A 312 18.02 12.94 10.45
CA LEU A 312 18.27 13.40 11.82
C LEU A 312 19.18 14.64 11.87
N ALA A 313 19.69 15.10 10.74
CA ALA A 313 20.40 16.37 10.61
C ALA A 313 19.87 17.17 9.41
N GLY A 314 20.09 18.49 9.43
CA GLY A 314 19.65 19.42 8.38
C GLY A 314 18.23 19.99 8.58
N LYS A 315 17.74 20.70 7.56
CA LYS A 315 16.52 21.53 7.62
C LYS A 315 15.26 20.79 8.05
N VAL A 316 15.10 19.55 7.60
CA VAL A 316 13.90 18.72 7.83
C VAL A 316 14.01 17.81 9.06
N SER A 317 15.01 18.03 9.91
CA SER A 317 15.28 17.11 11.00
C SER A 317 14.36 17.35 12.21
N PRO A 318 13.84 16.28 12.86
CA PRO A 318 12.94 16.39 14.00
C PRO A 318 13.50 17.21 15.17
N TRP A 319 14.83 17.24 15.37
CA TRP A 319 15.43 18.04 16.45
C TRP A 319 15.24 19.55 16.26
N LYS A 320 14.83 20.04 15.07
CA LYS A 320 14.54 21.47 14.83
C LYS A 320 13.16 21.82 15.41
N SER A 321 12.27 20.84 15.48
CA SER A 321 10.88 20.99 15.93
C SER A 321 10.71 20.75 17.43
N LEU A 322 11.71 20.19 18.12
CA LEU A 322 11.67 19.99 19.57
C LEU A 322 11.97 21.29 20.31
N SER A 323 11.26 21.54 21.41
CA SER A 323 11.49 22.73 22.22
C SER A 323 12.87 22.70 22.89
N PRO A 324 13.49 23.88 23.12
CA PRO A 324 14.77 23.99 23.83
C PRO A 324 14.79 23.21 25.15
N GLN A 325 13.71 23.25 25.93
CA GLN A 325 13.59 22.54 27.20
C GLN A 325 13.62 21.02 27.02
N VAL A 326 12.96 20.50 25.98
CA VAL A 326 13.00 19.07 25.66
C VAL A 326 14.40 18.65 25.24
N LEU A 327 15.09 19.45 24.43
CA LEU A 327 16.47 19.18 24.02
C LEU A 327 17.44 19.21 25.22
N GLN A 328 17.34 20.21 26.09
CA GLN A 328 18.13 20.32 27.32
C GLN A 328 17.91 19.13 28.24
N ALA A 329 16.65 18.72 28.45
CA ALA A 329 16.31 17.56 29.25
C ALA A 329 16.79 16.24 28.61
N SER A 330 16.62 16.10 27.29
CA SER A 330 16.97 14.87 26.55
C SER A 330 18.48 14.64 26.52
N PHE A 331 19.26 15.68 26.26
CA PHE A 331 20.72 15.59 26.25
C PHE A 331 21.35 15.79 27.64
N LYS A 332 20.58 16.22 28.63
CA LYS A 332 21.05 16.63 29.96
C LYS A 332 22.18 17.67 29.85
N VAL A 333 21.93 18.72 29.08
CA VAL A 333 22.92 19.78 28.80
C VAL A 333 22.44 21.14 29.27
N ALA A 334 23.39 22.03 29.52
CA ALA A 334 23.10 23.42 29.87
C ALA A 334 22.48 24.19 28.67
N PRO A 335 21.71 25.25 28.93
CA PRO A 335 21.06 26.05 27.89
C PRO A 335 22.02 26.58 26.81
N GLU A 336 23.27 26.86 27.15
CA GLU A 336 24.28 27.37 26.21
C GLU A 336 24.65 26.32 25.15
N VAL A 337 24.74 25.05 25.56
CA VAL A 337 25.06 23.92 24.67
C VAL A 337 23.87 23.62 23.75
N GLU A 338 22.66 23.63 24.29
CA GLU A 338 21.45 23.49 23.48
C GLU A 338 21.31 24.65 22.50
N LYS A 339 21.48 25.90 22.94
CA LYS A 339 21.45 27.08 22.07
C LYS A 339 22.50 26.98 20.96
N HIS A 340 23.70 26.48 21.26
CA HIS A 340 24.72 26.22 20.24
C HIS A 340 24.25 25.16 19.22
N PHE A 341 23.73 24.03 19.70
CA PHE A 341 23.20 22.95 18.86
C PHE A 341 22.04 23.42 17.96
N SER A 342 21.09 24.14 18.52
CA SER A 342 19.94 24.71 17.81
C SER A 342 20.36 25.81 16.83
N SER A 343 21.31 26.68 17.20
CA SER A 343 21.80 27.77 16.32
C SER A 343 22.40 27.26 15.00
N LYS A 344 23.07 26.10 15.03
CA LYS A 344 23.63 25.48 13.82
C LYS A 344 22.57 24.91 12.88
N ARG A 345 21.33 24.74 13.37
CA ARG A 345 20.18 24.21 12.62
C ARG A 345 19.20 25.29 12.17
N THR A 346 19.30 26.50 12.76
CA THR A 346 18.55 27.70 12.35
C THR A 346 19.38 28.66 11.47
N ALA A 347 20.72 28.64 11.56
CA ALA A 347 21.61 29.54 10.79
C ALA A 347 21.55 29.39 9.25
N GLU A 348 20.94 28.32 8.71
CA GLU A 348 20.71 28.18 7.26
C GLU A 348 19.56 29.07 6.72
N GLU A 349 18.95 29.92 7.56
CA GLU A 349 17.90 30.89 7.18
C GLU A 349 18.44 32.21 6.59
N ASN A 350 19.74 32.52 6.74
CA ASN A 350 20.30 33.83 6.36
C ASN A 350 20.85 33.97 4.93
N ASN A 351 20.65 32.98 4.05
CA ASN A 351 20.88 33.19 2.62
C ASN A 351 19.57 33.66 1.97
N PRO A 352 19.57 34.76 1.17
CA PRO A 352 18.39 35.15 0.43
C PRO A 352 17.96 33.97 -0.46
N PRO A 353 16.64 33.74 -0.65
CA PRO A 353 16.18 32.65 -1.48
C PRO A 353 16.80 32.80 -2.88
N GLU A 354 17.57 31.80 -3.32
CA GLU A 354 17.79 31.57 -4.74
C GLU A 354 16.43 31.61 -5.39
N LYS A 355 16.26 32.51 -6.37
CA LYS A 355 15.00 32.76 -7.08
C LYS A 355 14.31 31.43 -7.36
N LEU A 356 13.22 31.19 -6.65
CA LEU A 356 12.38 30.02 -6.79
C LEU A 356 11.92 29.99 -8.26
N GLY A 357 12.33 28.96 -8.99
CA GLY A 357 12.03 28.82 -10.41
C GLY A 357 10.53 28.93 -10.66
N THR A 358 10.17 29.70 -11.69
CA THR A 358 8.81 29.95 -12.17
C THR A 358 7.99 28.65 -12.35
N GLU A 359 8.63 27.52 -12.63
CA GLU A 359 7.98 26.19 -12.72
C GLU A 359 7.43 25.64 -11.39
N LYS A 360 8.05 25.95 -10.24
CA LYS A 360 7.56 25.49 -8.94
C LYS A 360 6.35 26.31 -8.48
N LEU A 361 6.36 27.61 -8.81
CA LEU A 361 5.21 28.49 -8.67
C LEU A 361 4.04 28.01 -9.54
N GLU A 362 4.29 27.59 -10.79
CA GLU A 362 3.26 27.03 -11.69
C GLU A 362 2.71 25.67 -11.22
N LYS A 363 3.56 24.76 -10.72
CA LYS A 363 3.12 23.44 -10.21
C LYS A 363 2.33 23.54 -8.90
N VAL A 364 2.68 24.49 -8.04
CA VAL A 364 1.92 24.79 -6.81
C VAL A 364 0.61 25.49 -7.14
N MET A 365 0.62 26.43 -8.10
CA MET A 365 -0.60 27.01 -8.67
C MET A 365 -1.52 25.93 -9.24
N ALA A 366 -0.98 24.86 -9.86
CA ALA A 366 -1.79 23.77 -10.40
C ALA A 366 -2.54 22.96 -9.32
N ALA A 367 -1.94 22.71 -8.15
CA ALA A 367 -2.58 21.96 -7.07
C ALA A 367 -3.73 22.73 -6.40
N LEU A 368 -3.58 24.05 -6.23
CA LEU A 368 -4.65 24.93 -5.74
C LEU A 368 -5.65 25.31 -6.85
N ARG A 369 -5.26 25.28 -8.14
CA ARG A 369 -6.17 25.43 -9.30
C ARG A 369 -7.16 24.28 -9.42
N CYS A 370 -6.77 23.04 -9.09
CA CYS A 370 -7.72 21.93 -9.02
C CYS A 370 -8.81 22.14 -7.95
N LEU A 371 -8.51 22.87 -6.88
CA LEU A 371 -9.48 23.17 -5.82
C LEU A 371 -10.39 24.35 -6.16
N GLU A 372 -10.01 25.21 -7.10
CA GLU A 372 -10.79 26.40 -7.52
C GLU A 372 -12.16 26.03 -8.10
N CYS A 373 -12.30 24.82 -8.68
CA CYS A 373 -13.57 24.29 -9.17
C CYS A 373 -14.55 23.94 -8.04
N ASP A 374 -14.03 23.50 -6.89
CA ASP A 374 -14.83 23.07 -5.73
C ASP A 374 -14.93 24.14 -4.63
N TYR A 375 -13.99 25.11 -4.62
CA TYR A 375 -13.78 26.10 -3.56
C TYR A 375 -13.49 27.49 -4.17
N PRO A 376 -14.53 28.28 -4.49
CA PRO A 376 -14.41 29.53 -5.25
C PRO A 376 -13.66 30.68 -4.55
N LEU A 377 -13.35 30.55 -3.25
CA LEU A 377 -12.61 31.57 -2.49
C LEU A 377 -11.10 31.29 -2.48
N ILE A 378 -10.65 30.15 -3.02
CA ILE A 378 -9.23 29.85 -3.28
C ILE A 378 -8.88 30.28 -4.71
N ASP A 379 -9.19 31.53 -5.03
CA ASP A 379 -8.98 32.12 -6.35
C ASP A 379 -7.51 32.57 -6.55
N SER A 380 -7.22 33.13 -7.73
CA SER A 380 -5.87 33.65 -8.03
C SER A 380 -5.37 34.68 -7.02
N ASP A 381 -6.26 35.50 -6.47
CA ASP A 381 -5.89 36.57 -5.54
C ASP A 381 -5.50 35.99 -4.18
N PHE A 382 -6.28 35.02 -3.68
CA PHE A 382 -5.94 34.27 -2.47
C PHE A 382 -4.62 33.52 -2.61
N ARG A 383 -4.36 32.87 -3.75
CA ARG A 383 -3.10 32.17 -4.01
C ARG A 383 -1.90 33.10 -4.05
N ASN A 384 -2.06 34.28 -4.65
CA ASN A 384 -1.00 35.29 -4.69
C ASN A 384 -0.71 35.85 -3.30
N PHE A 385 -1.74 36.06 -2.48
CA PHE A 385 -1.59 36.44 -1.07
C PHE A 385 -0.88 35.35 -0.25
N CYS A 386 -1.22 34.08 -0.43
CA CYS A 386 -0.50 32.98 0.24
C CYS A 386 0.97 32.93 -0.19
N ALA A 387 1.23 33.06 -1.49
CA ALA A 387 2.59 33.08 -2.03
C ALA A 387 3.42 34.27 -1.51
N SER A 388 2.82 35.45 -1.33
CA SER A 388 3.53 36.62 -0.76
C SER A 388 3.92 36.44 0.70
N HIS A 389 3.28 35.51 1.41
CA HIS A 389 3.60 35.11 2.77
C HIS A 389 4.43 33.82 2.83
N ASN A 390 5.04 33.39 1.71
CA ASN A 390 5.77 32.13 1.59
C ASN A 390 4.94 30.88 1.94
N MET A 391 3.61 30.97 1.89
CA MET A 391 2.72 29.82 2.07
C MET A 391 2.50 29.14 0.72
N ILE A 392 3.21 28.04 0.49
CA ILE A 392 3.24 27.32 -0.79
C ILE A 392 2.67 25.91 -0.70
N SER A 393 2.23 25.48 0.49
CA SER A 393 1.57 24.22 0.78
C SER A 393 0.55 24.37 1.92
N VAL A 394 -0.33 23.37 2.09
CA VAL A 394 -1.24 23.29 3.24
C VAL A 394 -0.47 23.22 4.56
N GLU A 395 0.72 22.62 4.54
CA GLU A 395 1.62 22.56 5.71
C GLU A 395 2.16 23.95 6.04
N ASP A 396 2.58 24.74 5.05
CA ASP A 396 3.03 26.12 5.28
C ASP A 396 1.91 27.00 5.85
N PHE A 397 0.68 26.80 5.36
CA PHE A 397 -0.51 27.49 5.88
C PHE A 397 -0.78 27.14 7.35
N LEU A 398 -0.62 25.86 7.73
CA LEU A 398 -0.79 25.39 9.10
C LEU A 398 0.31 25.85 10.08
N LEU A 399 1.50 26.11 9.56
CA LEU A 399 2.64 26.60 10.33
C LEU A 399 2.61 28.13 10.53
N HIS A 400 1.74 28.84 9.82
CA HIS A 400 1.56 30.28 9.97
C HIS A 400 0.61 30.62 11.10
N ASP A 401 0.92 31.70 11.83
CA ASP A 401 0.01 32.26 12.82
C ASP A 401 -1.19 32.90 12.11
N LEU A 402 -2.36 32.29 12.29
CA LEU A 402 -3.61 32.71 11.67
C LEU A 402 -4.01 34.13 12.07
N TYR A 403 -3.68 34.59 13.28
CA TYR A 403 -3.98 35.96 13.70
C TYR A 403 -3.12 36.96 12.94
N VAL A 404 -1.83 36.68 12.80
CA VAL A 404 -0.89 37.52 12.04
C VAL A 404 -1.27 37.54 10.55
N LEU A 405 -1.67 36.39 10.01
CA LEU A 405 -2.09 36.25 8.62
C LEU A 405 -3.41 36.99 8.35
N VAL A 406 -4.39 36.93 9.26
CA VAL A 406 -5.63 37.70 9.13
C VAL A 406 -5.37 39.21 9.21
N ILE A 407 -4.48 39.65 10.10
CA ILE A 407 -4.08 41.07 10.17
C ILE A 407 -3.38 41.52 8.89
N SER A 408 -2.55 40.67 8.28
CA SER A 408 -1.87 41.04 7.03
C SER A 408 -2.84 41.16 5.85
N THR A 409 -4.01 40.53 5.90
CA THR A 409 -5.07 40.76 4.88
C THR A 409 -5.59 42.21 4.88
N GLU A 410 -5.51 42.94 5.99
CA GLU A 410 -6.03 44.32 6.10
C GLU A 410 -5.24 45.31 5.22
N GLN A 411 -4.03 44.93 4.80
CA GLN A 411 -3.19 45.72 3.89
C GLN A 411 -3.56 45.53 2.42
N HIS A 412 -4.52 44.64 2.11
CA HIS A 412 -4.96 44.34 0.75
C HIS A 412 -6.38 44.85 0.48
N HIS A 413 -6.61 45.37 -0.74
CA HIS A 413 -7.89 45.93 -1.16
C HIS A 413 -9.05 44.91 -1.16
N ASN A 414 -8.74 43.60 -1.12
CA ASN A 414 -9.67 42.47 -1.10
C ASN A 414 -9.68 41.76 0.28
N SER A 415 -9.40 42.48 1.38
CA SER A 415 -9.21 41.93 2.74
C SER A 415 -10.29 40.93 3.17
N GLU A 416 -11.57 41.29 3.06
CA GLU A 416 -12.68 40.40 3.48
C GLU A 416 -12.71 39.08 2.70
N ARG A 417 -12.46 39.14 1.39
CA ARG A 417 -12.40 37.94 0.53
C ARG A 417 -11.20 37.05 0.85
N LEU A 418 -10.07 37.64 1.23
CA LEU A 418 -8.90 36.89 1.69
C LEU A 418 -9.16 36.22 3.04
N LYS A 419 -9.83 36.89 3.97
CA LYS A 419 -10.27 36.31 5.25
C LYS A 419 -11.20 35.12 5.02
N GLU A 420 -12.18 35.25 4.13
CA GLU A 420 -13.06 34.16 3.72
C GLU A 420 -12.29 32.98 3.10
N GLY A 421 -11.27 33.26 2.28
CA GLY A 421 -10.36 32.24 1.75
C GLY A 421 -9.57 31.51 2.84
N ILE A 422 -9.05 32.24 3.84
CA ILE A 422 -8.38 31.66 5.02
C ILE A 422 -9.34 30.71 5.74
N THR A 423 -10.57 31.15 6.00
CA THR A 423 -11.61 30.33 6.64
C THR A 423 -11.98 29.10 5.81
N GLN A 424 -12.04 29.23 4.49
CA GLN A 424 -12.32 28.11 3.59
C GLN A 424 -11.21 27.04 3.63
N VAL A 425 -9.94 27.46 3.63
CA VAL A 425 -8.80 26.54 3.79
C VAL A 425 -8.82 25.86 5.15
N LEU A 426 -9.09 26.59 6.24
CA LEU A 426 -9.25 26.00 7.58
C LEU A 426 -10.37 24.98 7.64
N THR A 427 -11.48 25.25 6.95
CA THR A 427 -12.61 24.30 6.87
C THR A 427 -12.22 23.03 6.12
N ILE A 428 -11.43 23.14 5.05
CA ILE A 428 -10.91 21.98 4.31
C ILE A 428 -9.96 21.16 5.19
N ILE A 429 -9.07 21.82 5.93
CA ILE A 429 -8.12 21.15 6.83
C ILE A 429 -8.86 20.46 7.98
N ASN A 430 -9.83 21.13 8.60
CA ASN A 430 -10.68 20.57 9.65
C ASN A 430 -11.62 19.46 9.14
N LYS A 431 -11.84 19.34 7.82
CA LYS A 431 -12.50 18.16 7.23
C LYS A 431 -11.55 16.98 7.06
N GLN A 432 -10.24 17.21 6.95
CA GLN A 432 -9.23 16.16 6.80
C GLN A 432 -8.67 15.66 8.13
N HIS A 433 -8.71 16.48 9.18
CA HIS A 433 -8.44 16.09 10.55
C HIS A 433 -9.74 16.09 11.35
N GLN A 434 -10.10 14.99 12.03
CA GLN A 434 -11.23 15.05 12.94
C GLN A 434 -10.89 16.08 14.04
N PRO A 435 -11.74 17.10 14.25
CA PRO A 435 -11.52 18.07 15.30
C PRO A 435 -11.46 17.34 16.65
N TRP A 436 -10.73 17.90 17.61
CA TRP A 436 -10.77 17.41 18.98
C TRP A 436 -12.16 17.72 19.53
N ILE A 437 -13.00 16.69 19.59
CA ILE A 437 -14.35 16.76 20.15
C ILE A 437 -14.23 16.64 21.66
N ASP A 438 -14.74 17.63 22.39
CA ASP A 438 -14.74 17.56 23.85
C ASP A 438 -15.80 16.58 24.38
N GLY A 439 -15.75 16.30 25.69
CA GLY A 439 -16.68 15.33 26.29
C GLY A 439 -18.14 15.75 26.21
N GLN A 440 -18.44 17.05 26.12
CA GLN A 440 -19.80 17.57 26.02
C GLN A 440 -20.33 17.39 24.60
N GLU A 441 -19.53 17.70 23.57
CA GLU A 441 -19.89 17.44 22.18
C GLU A 441 -20.04 15.93 21.89
N LEU A 442 -19.20 15.08 22.48
CA LEU A 442 -19.37 13.61 22.38
C LEU A 442 -20.64 13.12 23.09
N LEU A 443 -21.00 13.74 24.23
CA LEU A 443 -22.24 13.44 24.92
C LEU A 443 -23.44 13.91 24.11
N ASP A 444 -23.37 15.11 23.54
CA ASP A 444 -24.40 15.68 22.69
C ASP A 444 -24.57 14.86 21.41
N ASP A 445 -23.50 14.43 20.72
CA ASP A 445 -23.56 13.48 19.59
C ASP A 445 -24.20 12.14 19.99
N ALA A 446 -23.81 11.62 21.17
CA ALA A 446 -24.39 10.39 21.69
C ALA A 446 -25.89 10.52 22.02
N LEU A 447 -26.34 11.72 22.40
CA LEU A 447 -27.72 12.06 22.73
C LEU A 447 -28.54 12.53 21.52
N GLN A 448 -27.90 13.10 20.48
CA GLN A 448 -28.60 13.92 19.50
C GLN A 448 -29.33 13.17 18.41
N ASN A 449 -28.92 11.99 17.91
CA ASN A 449 -29.71 11.31 16.86
C ASN A 449 -29.31 9.88 16.45
N LYS A 450 -28.53 9.11 17.22
CA LYS A 450 -28.21 7.73 16.83
C LYS A 450 -29.42 6.82 17.03
N ARG A 451 -30.09 6.45 15.94
CA ARG A 451 -31.32 5.65 15.98
C ARG A 451 -30.99 4.17 16.21
N PHE A 452 -31.95 3.44 16.74
CA PHE A 452 -31.88 1.99 16.82
C PHE A 452 -32.73 1.40 15.68
N LEU A 453 -32.08 0.60 14.84
CA LEU A 453 -32.70 -0.08 13.71
C LEU A 453 -33.28 -1.43 14.18
N PRO A 454 -34.52 -1.78 13.79
CA PRO A 454 -35.14 -3.01 14.21
C PRO A 454 -34.45 -4.23 13.58
N THR A 455 -34.32 -5.29 14.36
CA THR A 455 -33.84 -6.59 13.88
C THR A 455 -34.92 -7.44 13.23
N GLY A 456 -36.20 -7.03 13.39
CA GLY A 456 -37.36 -7.82 12.99
C GLY A 456 -37.82 -8.83 14.05
N CYS A 457 -37.08 -8.97 15.16
CA CYS A 457 -37.46 -9.78 16.31
C CYS A 457 -37.70 -8.89 17.53
N ARG A 458 -38.96 -8.74 17.96
CA ARG A 458 -39.34 -7.85 19.09
C ARG A 458 -38.61 -8.17 20.39
N SER A 459 -38.42 -9.45 20.70
CA SER A 459 -37.70 -9.86 21.91
C SER A 459 -36.24 -9.42 21.88
N MET A 460 -35.57 -9.55 20.72
CA MET A 460 -34.21 -9.07 20.54
C MET A 460 -34.13 -7.54 20.55
N ASP A 461 -35.07 -6.86 19.90
CA ASP A 461 -35.12 -5.39 19.89
C ASP A 461 -35.32 -4.83 21.30
N THR A 462 -36.20 -5.44 22.09
CA THR A 462 -36.43 -5.06 23.50
C THR A 462 -35.18 -5.29 24.33
N PHE A 463 -34.53 -6.45 24.15
CA PHE A 463 -33.29 -6.80 24.86
C PHE A 463 -32.13 -5.86 24.53
N LEU A 464 -32.00 -5.42 23.28
CA LEU A 464 -30.98 -4.47 22.83
C LEU A 464 -31.37 -3.00 23.02
N HIS A 465 -32.42 -2.71 23.81
CA HIS A 465 -32.94 -1.37 24.08
C HIS A 465 -33.31 -0.57 22.81
N GLY A 466 -33.85 -1.26 21.80
CA GLY A 466 -34.35 -0.67 20.55
C GLY A 466 -33.88 -1.37 19.28
N GLY A 467 -32.92 -2.29 19.36
CA GLY A 467 -32.36 -3.03 18.22
C GLY A 467 -30.89 -2.68 17.95
N LEU A 468 -30.51 -2.60 16.67
CA LEU A 468 -29.14 -2.34 16.23
C LEU A 468 -28.86 -0.84 16.13
N ARG A 469 -27.94 -0.33 16.95
CA ARG A 469 -27.61 1.10 16.97
C ARG A 469 -26.90 1.54 15.67
N GLU A 470 -27.28 2.68 15.13
CA GLU A 470 -26.50 3.41 14.11
C GLU A 470 -25.15 3.86 14.68
N GLY A 471 -24.10 3.90 13.84
CA GLY A 471 -22.74 4.17 14.32
C GLY A 471 -22.01 2.95 14.87
N TYR A 472 -22.72 1.83 15.07
CA TYR A 472 -22.15 0.63 15.70
C TYR A 472 -21.83 -0.47 14.69
N LEU A 473 -20.83 -1.25 15.06
CA LEU A 473 -20.44 -2.50 14.39
C LEU A 473 -20.83 -3.62 15.34
N THR A 474 -21.86 -4.36 14.97
CA THR A 474 -22.41 -5.47 15.74
C THR A 474 -21.99 -6.78 15.09
N GLU A 475 -21.32 -7.62 15.87
CA GLU A 475 -20.97 -8.98 15.46
C GLU A 475 -21.97 -9.98 16.05
N LEU A 476 -22.54 -10.81 15.17
CA LEU A 476 -23.39 -11.94 15.54
C LEU A 476 -22.63 -13.25 15.32
N VAL A 477 -22.24 -13.91 16.41
CA VAL A 477 -21.47 -15.15 16.41
C VAL A 477 -22.37 -16.34 16.69
N GLY A 478 -22.15 -17.49 16.06
CA GLY A 478 -22.86 -18.72 16.40
C GLY A 478 -22.42 -19.91 15.56
N THR A 479 -22.75 -21.12 16.01
CA THR A 479 -22.48 -22.37 15.28
C THR A 479 -23.17 -22.39 13.92
N SER A 480 -22.74 -23.27 13.00
CA SER A 480 -23.46 -23.43 11.74
C SER A 480 -24.93 -23.77 12.01
N SER A 481 -25.84 -23.25 11.17
CA SER A 481 -27.30 -23.45 11.31
C SER A 481 -27.96 -22.87 12.57
N SER A 482 -27.28 -21.99 13.32
CA SER A 482 -27.87 -21.31 14.49
C SER A 482 -28.90 -20.23 14.15
N GLY A 483 -29.09 -19.88 12.87
CA GLY A 483 -30.05 -18.86 12.43
C GLY A 483 -29.47 -17.48 12.12
N LYS A 484 -28.14 -17.31 12.07
CA LYS A 484 -27.48 -16.02 11.78
C LYS A 484 -27.98 -15.35 10.51
N THR A 485 -27.98 -16.08 9.39
CA THR A 485 -28.50 -15.58 8.10
C THR A 485 -29.99 -15.22 8.19
N GLN A 486 -30.78 -15.96 8.97
CA GLN A 486 -32.20 -15.64 9.14
C GLN A 486 -32.37 -14.28 9.85
N ILE A 487 -31.59 -14.03 10.90
CA ILE A 487 -31.58 -12.72 11.58
C ILE A 487 -31.13 -11.61 10.62
N CYS A 488 -30.10 -11.86 9.80
CA CYS A 488 -29.66 -10.91 8.77
C CYS A 488 -30.78 -10.57 7.77
N LEU A 489 -31.53 -11.57 7.28
CA LEU A 489 -32.64 -11.37 6.35
C LEU A 489 -33.84 -10.67 7.02
N GLN A 490 -34.14 -10.97 8.29
CA GLN A 490 -35.18 -10.30 9.06
C GLN A 490 -34.85 -8.83 9.30
N ALA A 491 -33.62 -8.54 9.75
CA ALA A 491 -33.16 -7.17 9.97
C ALA A 491 -33.13 -6.38 8.66
N ALA A 492 -32.61 -7.00 7.59
CA ALA A 492 -32.66 -6.45 6.24
C ALA A 492 -34.07 -6.04 5.83
N SER A 493 -35.04 -6.96 5.99
CA SER A 493 -36.44 -6.73 5.61
C SER A 493 -37.10 -5.63 6.45
N ALA A 494 -36.88 -5.63 7.76
CA ALA A 494 -37.45 -4.66 8.69
C ALA A 494 -36.93 -3.23 8.43
N VAL A 495 -35.62 -3.09 8.18
CA VAL A 495 -34.99 -1.80 7.87
C VAL A 495 -35.40 -1.33 6.47
N ALA A 496 -35.35 -2.20 5.47
CA ALA A 496 -35.73 -1.87 4.10
C ALA A 496 -37.20 -1.45 3.95
N LYS A 497 -38.09 -1.94 4.82
CA LYS A 497 -39.52 -1.61 4.83
C LYS A 497 -39.78 -0.16 5.24
N SER A 498 -39.08 0.35 6.25
CA SER A 498 -39.48 1.62 6.92
C SER A 498 -38.37 2.65 7.09
N TRP A 499 -37.09 2.30 6.87
CA TRP A 499 -35.96 3.13 7.30
C TRP A 499 -35.08 3.60 6.15
N GLY A 500 -34.91 2.81 5.09
CA GLY A 500 -34.15 3.24 3.91
C GLY A 500 -33.47 2.08 3.19
N LYS A 501 -32.44 2.42 2.41
CA LYS A 501 -31.67 1.41 1.66
C LYS A 501 -30.72 0.65 2.57
N ILE A 502 -30.51 -0.61 2.24
CA ILE A 502 -29.53 -1.47 2.88
C ILE A 502 -28.59 -2.07 1.84
N ILE A 503 -27.38 -2.38 2.27
CA ILE A 503 -26.42 -3.16 1.49
C ILE A 503 -26.23 -4.51 2.16
N PHE A 504 -26.38 -5.57 1.38
CA PHE A 504 -26.16 -6.94 1.81
C PHE A 504 -24.94 -7.51 1.07
N VAL A 505 -23.87 -7.79 1.79
CA VAL A 505 -22.68 -8.45 1.28
C VAL A 505 -22.79 -9.94 1.61
N ASP A 506 -23.00 -10.74 0.57
CA ASP A 506 -23.17 -12.17 0.66
C ASP A 506 -21.87 -12.88 0.29
N SER A 507 -21.20 -13.44 1.29
CA SER A 507 -19.98 -14.22 1.07
C SER A 507 -20.19 -15.72 1.08
N GLY A 508 -21.35 -16.18 1.53
CA GLY A 508 -21.74 -17.58 1.57
C GLY A 508 -22.71 -18.00 0.47
N ASN A 509 -23.04 -17.10 -0.46
CA ASN A 509 -24.13 -17.25 -1.42
C ASN A 509 -25.45 -17.70 -0.76
N SER A 510 -25.73 -17.15 0.42
CA SER A 510 -26.80 -17.55 1.34
C SER A 510 -27.98 -16.58 1.34
N PHE A 511 -27.87 -15.44 0.65
CA PHE A 511 -28.98 -14.51 0.47
C PHE A 511 -30.09 -15.14 -0.37
N SER A 512 -31.34 -15.05 0.09
CA SER A 512 -32.49 -15.65 -0.58
C SER A 512 -33.64 -14.66 -0.73
N PRO A 513 -33.90 -14.15 -1.94
CA PRO A 513 -35.05 -13.29 -2.21
C PRO A 513 -36.38 -13.97 -1.82
N LYS A 514 -36.49 -15.29 -2.02
CA LYS A 514 -37.69 -16.05 -1.63
C LYS A 514 -37.95 -15.99 -0.13
N ARG A 515 -36.90 -16.09 0.70
CA ARG A 515 -37.03 -15.97 2.16
C ARG A 515 -37.37 -14.55 2.60
N VAL A 516 -36.78 -13.54 1.96
CA VAL A 516 -37.16 -12.13 2.17
C VAL A 516 -38.66 -11.93 1.87
N ALA A 517 -39.13 -12.47 0.75
CA ALA A 517 -40.55 -12.39 0.40
C ALA A 517 -41.44 -13.07 1.46
N GLN A 518 -41.07 -14.26 1.91
CA GLN A 518 -41.78 -14.96 2.99
C GLN A 518 -41.85 -14.12 4.27
N ILE A 519 -40.71 -13.57 4.73
CA ILE A 519 -40.65 -12.71 5.92
C ILE A 519 -41.59 -11.51 5.77
N VAL A 520 -41.54 -10.79 4.64
CA VAL A 520 -42.40 -9.61 4.42
C VAL A 520 -43.89 -10.00 4.38
N THR A 521 -44.23 -11.12 3.74
CA THR A 521 -45.64 -11.58 3.62
C THR A 521 -46.23 -12.08 4.94
N GLN A 522 -45.43 -12.73 5.80
CA GLN A 522 -45.90 -13.28 7.08
C GLN A 522 -46.05 -12.22 8.18
N THR A 523 -45.39 -11.06 8.02
CA THR A 523 -45.37 -9.99 9.03
C THR A 523 -46.46 -8.93 8.79
N SER A 524 -47.47 -9.22 7.95
CA SER A 524 -48.43 -8.23 7.45
C SER A 524 -49.89 -8.69 7.58
N ASP A 525 -50.70 -8.04 8.42
CA ASP A 525 -52.18 -8.18 8.45
C ASP A 525 -52.86 -7.42 7.27
N LEU A 526 -52.14 -7.27 6.14
CA LEU A 526 -52.50 -6.36 5.05
C LEU A 526 -53.24 -7.08 3.93
N SER A 527 -53.97 -6.31 3.10
CA SER A 527 -54.60 -6.84 1.89
C SER A 527 -53.55 -7.33 0.88
N ALA A 528 -53.92 -8.29 0.01
CA ALA A 528 -52.98 -8.88 -0.96
C ALA A 528 -52.29 -7.84 -1.88
N TYR A 529 -52.97 -6.73 -2.19
CA TYR A 529 -52.42 -5.63 -3.00
C TYR A 529 -51.35 -4.82 -2.25
N GLU A 530 -51.56 -4.55 -0.97
CA GLU A 530 -50.62 -3.80 -0.13
C GLU A 530 -49.36 -4.61 0.20
N VAL A 531 -49.50 -5.93 0.34
CA VAL A 531 -48.38 -6.85 0.53
C VAL A 531 -47.46 -6.84 -0.69
N ASP A 532 -48.01 -6.90 -1.92
CA ASP A 532 -47.20 -6.87 -3.14
C ASP A 532 -46.43 -5.54 -3.31
N LYS A 533 -47.10 -4.41 -3.06
CA LYS A 533 -46.46 -3.08 -3.09
C LYS A 533 -45.34 -2.96 -2.05
N THR A 534 -45.58 -3.45 -0.84
CA THR A 534 -44.58 -3.47 0.24
C THR A 534 -43.40 -4.35 -0.12
N LEU A 535 -43.65 -5.53 -0.69
CA LEU A 535 -42.61 -6.45 -1.12
C LEU A 535 -41.72 -5.84 -2.21
N GLN A 536 -42.32 -5.22 -3.23
CA GLN A 536 -41.57 -4.54 -4.29
C GLN A 536 -40.69 -3.42 -3.73
N GLN A 537 -41.22 -2.64 -2.78
CA GLN A 537 -40.47 -1.58 -2.10
C GLN A 537 -39.29 -2.16 -1.30
N VAL A 538 -39.51 -3.18 -0.48
CA VAL A 538 -38.46 -3.84 0.31
C VAL A 538 -37.37 -4.39 -0.60
N MET A 539 -37.75 -5.12 -1.65
CA MET A 539 -36.79 -5.71 -2.60
C MET A 539 -35.95 -4.65 -3.31
N LYS A 540 -36.54 -3.51 -3.69
CA LYS A 540 -35.81 -2.40 -4.32
C LYS A 540 -34.82 -1.72 -3.36
N ASN A 541 -35.10 -1.75 -2.06
CA ASN A 541 -34.27 -1.14 -1.02
C ASN A 541 -33.11 -2.04 -0.56
N ILE A 542 -33.10 -3.32 -0.91
CA ILE A 542 -32.02 -4.27 -0.59
C ILE A 542 -31.08 -4.40 -1.79
N VAL A 543 -29.86 -3.87 -1.66
CA VAL A 543 -28.81 -4.01 -2.68
C VAL A 543 -27.85 -5.11 -2.27
N CYS A 544 -27.80 -6.21 -3.02
CA CYS A 544 -26.99 -7.38 -2.70
C CYS A 544 -25.71 -7.45 -3.56
N PHE A 545 -24.57 -7.73 -2.94
CA PHE A 545 -23.28 -7.96 -3.59
C PHE A 545 -22.71 -9.31 -3.15
N SER A 546 -22.37 -10.17 -4.10
CA SER A 546 -21.66 -11.42 -3.82
C SER A 546 -20.15 -11.17 -3.77
N VAL A 547 -19.51 -11.57 -2.69
CA VAL A 547 -18.08 -11.31 -2.44
C VAL A 547 -17.42 -12.60 -1.95
N PHE A 548 -16.37 -13.07 -2.62
CA PHE A 548 -15.75 -14.37 -2.32
C PHE A 548 -14.34 -14.28 -1.74
N ASP A 549 -13.78 -13.08 -1.66
CA ASP A 549 -12.47 -12.81 -1.12
C ASP A 549 -12.42 -11.44 -0.43
N ILE A 550 -11.39 -11.21 0.39
CA ILE A 550 -11.25 -9.99 1.17
C ILE A 550 -10.95 -8.74 0.32
N PHE A 551 -10.33 -8.89 -0.86
CA PHE A 551 -9.98 -7.76 -1.71
C PHE A 551 -11.22 -7.20 -2.40
N THR A 552 -12.10 -8.07 -2.91
CA THR A 552 -13.42 -7.69 -3.41
C THR A 552 -14.26 -7.04 -2.30
N LEU A 553 -14.14 -7.49 -1.03
CA LEU A 553 -14.77 -6.79 0.10
C LEU A 553 -14.24 -5.36 0.25
N PHE A 554 -12.92 -5.16 0.17
CA PHE A 554 -12.33 -3.82 0.24
C PHE A 554 -12.82 -2.92 -0.89
N GLU A 555 -12.94 -3.43 -2.11
CA GLU A 555 -13.49 -2.68 -3.25
C GLU A 555 -14.91 -2.19 -2.96
N VAL A 556 -15.80 -3.09 -2.49
CA VAL A 556 -17.17 -2.72 -2.12
C VAL A 556 -17.20 -1.69 -1.00
N LEU A 557 -16.37 -1.84 0.04
CA LEU A 557 -16.32 -0.88 1.15
C LEU A 557 -15.75 0.49 0.72
N HIS A 558 -14.77 0.52 -0.20
CA HIS A 558 -14.22 1.75 -0.75
C HIS A 558 -15.21 2.46 -1.69
N GLN A 559 -15.92 1.70 -2.54
CA GLN A 559 -17.00 2.25 -3.36
C GLN A 559 -18.10 2.83 -2.49
N LEU A 560 -18.52 2.11 -1.43
CA LEU A 560 -19.50 2.60 -0.46
C LEU A 560 -19.04 3.91 0.19
N LYS A 561 -17.79 3.97 0.67
CA LYS A 561 -17.22 5.18 1.25
C LYS A 561 -17.26 6.38 0.29
N ASN A 562 -16.98 6.14 -0.99
CA ASN A 562 -16.99 7.20 -2.00
C ASN A 562 -18.42 7.66 -2.34
N ASN A 563 -19.37 6.73 -2.42
CA ASN A 563 -20.78 7.04 -2.72
C ASN A 563 -21.46 7.79 -1.57
N LEU A 564 -21.14 7.45 -0.32
CA LEU A 564 -21.66 8.13 0.87
C LEU A 564 -21.13 9.57 1.01
N ARG A 565 -20.03 9.91 0.34
CA ARG A 565 -19.48 11.28 0.30
C ARG A 565 -20.16 12.16 -0.75
N SER A 566 -20.76 11.56 -1.79
CA SER A 566 -21.25 12.29 -2.97
C SER A 566 -22.78 12.43 -3.04
N GLN A 567 -23.55 11.66 -2.27
CA GLN A 567 -25.01 11.65 -2.38
C GLN A 567 -25.72 12.66 -1.47
N LYS A 568 -26.73 13.34 -2.03
CA LYS A 568 -27.74 14.14 -1.30
C LYS A 568 -29.11 13.47 -1.17
N ASP A 569 -29.39 12.35 -1.86
CA ASP A 569 -30.80 11.91 -2.06
C ASP A 569 -31.14 10.45 -1.72
N GLU A 570 -30.21 9.54 -1.36
CA GLU A 570 -30.56 8.18 -0.94
C GLU A 570 -29.72 7.68 0.26
N HIS A 571 -30.22 7.89 1.49
CA HIS A 571 -29.51 7.46 2.70
C HIS A 571 -29.52 5.93 2.87
N ILE A 572 -28.33 5.33 2.80
CA ILE A 572 -28.07 3.96 3.25
C ILE A 572 -28.08 3.94 4.78
N ARG A 573 -28.86 3.05 5.39
CA ARG A 573 -28.98 2.96 6.86
C ARG A 573 -28.27 1.74 7.45
N MET A 574 -28.11 0.68 6.66
CA MET A 574 -27.56 -0.58 7.15
C MET A 574 -26.62 -1.25 6.15
N LEU A 575 -25.54 -1.84 6.67
CA LEU A 575 -24.65 -2.75 5.94
C LEU A 575 -24.63 -4.11 6.66
N ILE A 576 -24.89 -5.17 5.91
CA ILE A 576 -24.83 -6.56 6.40
C ILE A 576 -23.69 -7.29 5.69
N ILE A 577 -22.86 -8.03 6.43
CA ILE A 577 -21.85 -8.94 5.87
C ILE A 577 -22.07 -10.34 6.44
N ASP A 578 -22.54 -11.27 5.60
CA ASP A 578 -22.84 -12.65 5.97
C ASP A 578 -22.02 -13.64 5.13
N SER A 579 -20.90 -14.20 5.60
CA SER A 579 -20.18 -13.96 6.87
C SER A 579 -18.84 -13.28 6.67
N ILE A 580 -18.38 -12.51 7.67
CA ILE A 580 -17.05 -11.87 7.61
C ILE A 580 -15.93 -12.90 7.78
N SER A 581 -16.20 -14.00 8.47
CA SER A 581 -15.20 -15.01 8.77
C SER A 581 -14.88 -15.92 7.59
N SER A 582 -15.79 -16.16 6.65
CA SER A 582 -15.48 -16.91 5.42
C SER A 582 -14.46 -16.17 4.55
N LEU A 583 -14.52 -14.83 4.53
CA LEU A 583 -13.62 -13.97 3.77
C LEU A 583 -12.24 -13.85 4.41
N ILE A 584 -12.18 -13.85 5.75
CA ILE A 584 -10.95 -13.60 6.50
C ILE A 584 -10.24 -14.90 6.92
N ALA A 585 -10.95 -16.01 7.16
CA ALA A 585 -10.33 -17.25 7.61
C ALA A 585 -9.23 -17.80 6.66
N PRO A 586 -9.40 -17.77 5.31
CA PRO A 586 -8.37 -18.28 4.39
C PRO A 586 -7.04 -17.54 4.47
N ILE A 587 -7.05 -16.25 4.82
CA ILE A 587 -5.84 -15.41 4.87
C ILE A 587 -5.15 -15.44 6.24
N LEU A 588 -5.84 -15.85 7.31
CA LEU A 588 -5.29 -15.89 8.67
C LEU A 588 -4.25 -17.00 8.87
N GLY A 589 -4.17 -17.99 7.97
CA GLY A 589 -3.13 -19.02 7.97
C GLY A 589 -1.76 -18.56 7.41
N GLY A 590 -1.69 -17.38 6.78
CA GLY A 590 -0.51 -16.88 6.05
C GLY A 590 0.46 -15.97 6.81
N GLY A 591 0.36 -15.90 8.15
CA GLY A 591 1.22 -15.04 8.99
C GLY A 591 0.66 -13.62 9.24
N ALA A 592 1.52 -12.66 9.60
CA ALA A 592 1.12 -11.31 10.05
C ALA A 592 0.29 -10.49 9.04
N HIS A 593 0.37 -10.81 7.75
CA HIS A 593 -0.35 -10.10 6.70
C HIS A 593 -1.87 -10.33 6.76
N GLY A 594 -2.32 -11.56 7.03
CA GLY A 594 -3.75 -11.87 7.19
C GLY A 594 -4.37 -11.11 8.36
N HIS A 595 -3.63 -11.00 9.47
CA HIS A 595 -4.04 -10.20 10.62
C HIS A 595 -4.11 -8.70 10.30
N ALA A 596 -3.16 -8.17 9.53
CA ALA A 596 -3.18 -6.75 9.12
C ALA A 596 -4.37 -6.43 8.22
N LEU A 597 -4.70 -7.30 7.26
CA LEU A 597 -5.88 -7.13 6.40
C LEU A 597 -7.19 -7.22 7.20
N MET A 598 -7.29 -8.19 8.12
CA MET A 598 -8.42 -8.30 9.04
C MET A 598 -8.61 -7.04 9.87
N LEU A 599 -7.54 -6.51 10.47
CA LEU A 599 -7.58 -5.25 11.21
C LEU A 599 -8.02 -4.10 10.31
N SER A 600 -7.49 -4.02 9.09
CA SER A 600 -7.82 -2.96 8.13
C SER A 600 -9.30 -2.99 7.73
N ALA A 601 -9.86 -4.17 7.45
CA ALA A 601 -11.28 -4.34 7.16
C ALA A 601 -12.13 -3.94 8.38
N GLY A 602 -11.75 -4.41 9.56
CA GLY A 602 -12.42 -4.07 10.82
C GLY A 602 -12.45 -2.57 11.11
N PHE A 603 -11.32 -1.88 10.97
CA PHE A 603 -11.26 -0.43 11.16
C PHE A 603 -12.03 0.35 10.10
N LEU A 604 -12.00 -0.11 8.84
CA LEU A 604 -12.79 0.51 7.77
C LEU A 604 -14.29 0.42 8.07
N LEU A 605 -14.77 -0.74 8.54
CA LEU A 605 -16.15 -0.92 8.96
C LEU A 605 -16.51 -0.02 10.15
N LYS A 606 -15.70 0.04 11.21
CA LYS A 606 -15.97 0.94 12.34
C LYS A 606 -16.06 2.41 11.90
N ARG A 607 -15.15 2.81 11.02
CA ARG A 607 -15.12 4.18 10.50
C ARG A 607 -16.35 4.48 9.64
N LEU A 608 -16.76 3.56 8.77
CA LEU A 608 -17.99 3.69 7.97
C LEU A 608 -19.24 3.78 8.85
N ALA A 609 -19.32 2.97 9.91
CA ALA A 609 -20.43 3.03 10.85
C ALA A 609 -20.50 4.42 11.48
N HIS A 610 -19.39 4.89 12.06
CA HIS A 610 -19.32 6.14 12.82
C HIS A 610 -19.42 7.40 11.96
N GLU A 611 -18.72 7.49 10.83
CA GLU A 611 -18.67 8.71 10.00
C GLU A 611 -19.96 8.95 9.22
N HIS A 612 -20.77 7.91 9.00
CA HIS A 612 -21.96 7.98 8.14
C HIS A 612 -23.25 7.53 8.85
N ASP A 613 -23.22 7.32 10.16
CA ASP A 613 -24.35 6.85 10.98
C ASP A 613 -25.05 5.60 10.42
N ILE A 614 -24.24 4.65 9.92
CA ILE A 614 -24.73 3.38 9.39
C ILE A 614 -24.66 2.32 10.49
N SER A 615 -25.70 1.50 10.63
CA SER A 615 -25.62 0.29 11.46
C SER A 615 -24.98 -0.85 10.68
N ILE A 616 -23.89 -1.43 11.18
CA ILE A 616 -23.20 -2.53 10.53
C ILE A 616 -23.42 -3.83 11.30
N LEU A 617 -23.93 -4.85 10.62
CA LEU A 617 -24.10 -6.20 11.14
C LEU A 617 -23.17 -7.18 10.41
N VAL A 618 -22.31 -7.86 11.14
CA VAL A 618 -21.43 -8.90 10.58
C VAL A 618 -21.69 -10.24 11.25
N THR A 619 -21.73 -11.32 10.49
CA THR A 619 -21.86 -12.67 11.06
C THR A 619 -20.50 -13.36 11.15
N ASN A 620 -20.28 -14.10 12.23
CA ASN A 620 -19.06 -14.86 12.46
C ASN A 620 -19.39 -16.30 12.88
N HIS A 621 -18.48 -17.22 12.59
CA HIS A 621 -18.60 -18.64 12.90
C HIS A 621 -17.90 -18.97 14.23
N MET A 622 -18.29 -20.08 14.83
CA MET A 622 -17.57 -20.67 15.96
C MET A 622 -16.50 -21.64 15.44
N VAL A 623 -15.32 -21.61 16.06
CA VAL A 623 -14.19 -22.52 15.80
C VAL A 623 -13.79 -23.26 17.07
N ALA A 624 -13.06 -24.36 16.93
CA ALA A 624 -12.51 -25.09 18.06
C ALA A 624 -11.50 -24.21 18.82
N GLY A 625 -11.70 -24.09 20.12
CA GLY A 625 -10.80 -23.47 21.08
C GLY A 625 -9.95 -24.49 21.82
N GLU A 626 -9.17 -23.99 22.77
CA GLU A 626 -8.34 -24.85 23.63
C GLU A 626 -9.24 -25.67 24.57
N ARG A 627 -8.83 -26.91 24.86
CA ARG A 627 -9.53 -27.83 25.77
C ARG A 627 -10.99 -28.15 25.39
N GLY A 628 -11.30 -28.18 24.08
CA GLY A 628 -12.62 -28.58 23.58
C GLY A 628 -13.72 -27.53 23.75
N THR A 629 -13.37 -26.30 24.15
CA THR A 629 -14.32 -25.18 24.19
C THR A 629 -14.54 -24.60 22.79
N SER A 630 -15.74 -24.12 22.47
CA SER A 630 -15.99 -23.39 21.22
C SER A 630 -15.76 -21.89 21.41
N LYS A 631 -15.07 -21.23 20.47
CA LYS A 631 -14.83 -19.78 20.52
C LYS A 631 -15.18 -19.11 19.18
N PRO A 632 -15.49 -17.80 19.15
CA PRO A 632 -15.63 -17.06 17.90
C PRO A 632 -14.37 -17.17 17.02
N ALA A 633 -14.53 -17.24 15.70
CA ALA A 633 -13.40 -17.20 14.78
C ALA A 633 -12.72 -15.82 14.78
N LEU A 634 -11.59 -15.70 14.07
CA LEU A 634 -10.81 -14.46 13.87
C LEU A 634 -9.93 -14.00 15.06
N GLY A 635 -10.01 -14.67 16.20
CA GLY A 635 -9.06 -14.54 17.30
C GLY A 635 -9.11 -13.20 18.06
N GLU A 636 -8.12 -12.98 18.92
CA GLU A 636 -8.08 -11.84 19.85
C GLU A 636 -7.95 -10.49 19.16
N SER A 637 -7.29 -10.42 18.00
CA SER A 637 -7.16 -9.17 17.23
C SER A 637 -8.51 -8.67 16.71
N TRP A 638 -9.44 -9.57 16.37
CA TRP A 638 -10.80 -9.19 15.95
C TRP A 638 -11.71 -8.89 17.13
N ARG A 639 -11.54 -9.58 18.26
CA ARG A 639 -12.37 -9.43 19.47
C ARG A 639 -12.54 -7.97 19.92
N SER A 640 -11.53 -7.13 19.75
CA SER A 640 -11.55 -5.72 20.16
C SER A 640 -12.25 -4.79 19.15
N ILE A 641 -12.51 -5.26 17.92
CA ILE A 641 -13.00 -4.43 16.83
C ILE A 641 -14.50 -4.13 16.97
N PRO A 642 -15.43 -5.11 16.98
CA PRO A 642 -16.86 -4.81 17.08
C PRO A 642 -17.20 -4.07 18.36
N HIS A 643 -18.13 -3.13 18.26
CA HIS A 643 -18.69 -2.41 19.40
C HIS A 643 -19.53 -3.36 20.25
N VAL A 644 -20.34 -4.18 19.57
CA VAL A 644 -21.24 -5.16 20.19
C VAL A 644 -20.92 -6.55 19.65
N ARG A 645 -20.93 -7.55 20.52
CA ARG A 645 -20.74 -8.97 20.19
C ARG A 645 -21.83 -9.79 20.84
N LEU A 646 -22.60 -10.50 20.04
CA LEU A 646 -23.74 -11.33 20.46
C LEU A 646 -23.47 -12.79 20.07
N LEU A 647 -23.72 -13.71 20.98
CA LEU A 647 -23.66 -15.15 20.72
C LEU A 647 -25.09 -15.67 20.51
N LEU A 648 -25.37 -16.14 19.31
CA LEU A 648 -26.60 -16.80 18.92
C LEU A 648 -26.46 -18.32 19.06
N SER A 649 -27.33 -18.90 19.87
CA SER A 649 -27.49 -20.33 20.04
C SER A 649 -28.91 -20.75 19.66
N LYS A 650 -29.06 -21.98 19.13
CA LYS A 650 -30.37 -22.56 18.84
C LYS A 650 -30.47 -23.91 19.50
N ASP A 651 -31.51 -24.11 20.30
CA ASP A 651 -31.88 -25.43 20.77
C ASP A 651 -32.77 -26.10 19.72
N HIS A 652 -32.27 -27.19 19.15
CA HIS A 652 -32.96 -27.92 18.09
C HIS A 652 -34.14 -28.76 18.61
N ILE A 653 -34.21 -29.02 19.92
CA ILE A 653 -35.29 -29.82 20.52
C ILE A 653 -36.50 -28.93 20.80
N SER A 654 -36.29 -27.79 21.46
CA SER A 654 -37.36 -26.84 21.77
C SER A 654 -37.66 -25.85 20.64
N ASN A 655 -36.80 -25.78 19.60
CA ASN A 655 -36.80 -24.77 18.53
C ASN A 655 -36.67 -23.31 19.05
N ILE A 656 -36.26 -23.13 20.30
CA ILE A 656 -36.01 -21.83 20.92
C ILE A 656 -34.60 -21.38 20.56
N SER A 657 -34.47 -20.13 20.13
CA SER A 657 -33.19 -19.45 19.90
C SER A 657 -32.88 -18.56 21.08
N SER A 658 -31.60 -18.42 21.41
CA SER A 658 -31.13 -17.54 22.47
C SER A 658 -29.98 -16.67 22.00
N ILE A 659 -29.99 -15.42 22.46
CA ILE A 659 -28.89 -14.48 22.27
C ILE A 659 -28.32 -14.14 23.63
N SER A 660 -26.99 -14.25 23.76
CA SER A 660 -26.26 -13.80 24.95
C SER A 660 -25.20 -12.75 24.59
N VAL A 661 -25.00 -11.78 25.47
CA VAL A 661 -24.01 -10.71 25.28
C VAL A 661 -22.60 -11.23 25.56
N LEU A 662 -21.71 -11.19 24.55
CA LEU A 662 -20.28 -11.40 24.73
C LEU A 662 -19.52 -10.10 25.01
N ARG A 663 -20.01 -8.99 24.46
CA ARG A 663 -19.50 -7.63 24.68
C ARG A 663 -20.59 -6.62 24.32
N HIS A 664 -20.84 -5.64 25.18
CA HIS A 664 -21.68 -4.50 24.87
C HIS A 664 -21.21 -3.26 25.65
N PRO A 665 -21.31 -2.04 25.12
CA PRO A 665 -20.89 -0.83 25.85
C PRO A 665 -21.74 -0.53 27.10
N HIS A 666 -22.99 -1.01 27.15
CA HIS A 666 -23.97 -0.67 28.19
C HIS A 666 -24.66 -1.87 28.87
N MET A 667 -24.34 -3.11 28.48
CA MET A 667 -25.01 -4.32 29.01
C MET A 667 -23.96 -5.28 29.58
N ALA A 668 -24.35 -6.11 30.55
CA ALA A 668 -23.42 -7.02 31.19
C ALA A 668 -23.14 -8.24 30.31
N THR A 669 -21.89 -8.69 30.29
CA THR A 669 -21.52 -9.94 29.63
C THR A 669 -22.25 -11.11 30.28
N GLY A 670 -22.91 -11.94 29.48
CA GLY A 670 -23.70 -13.07 29.94
C GLY A 670 -25.21 -12.81 30.03
N ASP A 671 -25.66 -11.55 29.95
CA ASP A 671 -27.07 -11.22 29.80
C ASP A 671 -27.63 -11.95 28.58
N ARG A 672 -28.82 -12.55 28.72
CA ARG A 672 -29.41 -13.40 27.67
C ARG A 672 -30.91 -13.20 27.52
N VAL A 673 -31.39 -13.41 26.30
CA VAL A 673 -32.82 -13.47 25.96
C VAL A 673 -33.11 -14.69 25.09
N GLU A 674 -34.28 -15.29 25.31
CA GLU A 674 -34.81 -16.40 24.52
C GLU A 674 -35.96 -15.92 23.63
N PHE A 675 -36.04 -16.44 22.42
CA PHE A 675 -37.04 -16.06 21.43
C PHE A 675 -37.19 -17.13 20.35
N GLU A 676 -38.29 -17.07 19.62
CA GLU A 676 -38.53 -17.92 18.45
C GLU A 676 -38.15 -17.17 17.18
N LEU A 677 -37.29 -17.79 16.35
CA LEU A 677 -36.98 -17.29 15.02
C LEU A 677 -38.09 -17.71 14.07
N GLN A 678 -38.86 -16.74 13.58
CA GLN A 678 -39.85 -16.93 12.51
C GLN A 678 -39.20 -17.22 11.16
#